data_AF-A0A8H4GPY2-F1
#
_entry.id   AF-A0A8H4GPY2-F1
#
_cell.length_a   1.000
_cell.length_b   1.000
_cell.length_c   1.000
_cell.angle_alpha   90.00
_cell.angle_beta   90.00
_cell.angle_gamma   90.00
#
_symmetry.space_group_name_H-M   'P 1'
#
loop_
_entity.id
_entity.type
_entity.pdbx_description
1 polymer ?
#
loop_
_entity_poly.entity_id
_entity_poly.type
_entity_poly.pdbx_seq_one_letter_code
_entity_poly.pdbx_strand_id
1 'polypeptide(L)'
;MDPIALPPLSKSARWNCYLRTGLPGPVVRVGPSEVDISEHTAAKEIHRVGSHFMKSEFYRHLTRYDIQNLFNSSDPKFHGERRRLLSSPLSASSLKHMEPLIEARVRLAIRRIQEEMEARGTVDVYKWWIFMATDIIGELCFGDSFHMLEHGEKNQYSMDLESVSAMEAVRVAFPRMVSLASVFPLPIFRNSAEAGHRMEQYASQSVQRYKNLIAIDPNRKPIIFARLFGGGNEGLPEREIVNEAISFIIAGSDTTATTMTYLVWEVCRNPHIKRSLLTELAGLQNHYHHDDLRSLPYLNQVIAETLRLYTGVPSGLPRVSQHGATLAGYWIPAGVTVTTQAYSLHRNPSIFTDPERFDPSRWENPTKEMKDASMPFGGGSRSCIGMNLAQTELRLATAEFFSAFPKASTPTLEGMDLEDMDQIAYFLMSPKKSEVIVGSHQEPMTALSLDKPALAETAIAVDADSDVSGMNSPGNEGNLAARVADREKQLAANIRNILKNVGEDPNREGLLKTPERYARAMLFFTKGYDECAWNLAKDAIFNVDHSEMVLVRDIEVFSMCEHHLIPFMGKVHIAYMPNGRVLGLSKLARIAEVYARRLQVQERLTQQIAQAVDDILKPQGVVVVMESAHMCMVMRGIQKTSSMTTTACRTGIFKKNKDVEEQFQFLLKLRQTA
;
A
#
# COMPACT_ATOMS: atom_id res chain seq x y z
N MET A 1 29.99 21.05 35.34
CA MET A 1 29.93 20.19 34.13
C MET A 1 29.62 21.11 32.98
N ASP A 2 30.58 21.30 32.07
CA ASP A 2 30.36 22.14 30.89
C ASP A 2 29.22 21.55 30.03
N PRO A 3 28.28 22.38 29.55
CA PRO A 3 27.15 21.90 28.75
C PRO A 3 27.70 21.30 27.46
N ILE A 4 27.51 19.99 27.28
CA ILE A 4 27.83 19.28 26.03
C ILE A 4 27.06 19.99 24.91
N ALA A 5 27.80 20.63 24.01
CA ALA A 5 27.24 21.42 22.92
C ALA A 5 26.43 20.53 21.96
N LEU A 6 25.30 21.07 21.47
CA LEU A 6 24.45 20.38 20.50
C LEU A 6 25.24 20.05 19.21
N PRO A 7 24.99 18.88 18.59
CA PRO A 7 25.72 18.45 17.40
C PRO A 7 25.52 19.39 16.18
N PRO A 8 26.43 19.34 15.19
CA PRO A 8 26.36 20.18 13.99
C PRO A 8 25.12 19.86 13.12
N LEU A 9 24.68 20.84 12.33
CA LEU A 9 23.52 20.75 11.42
C LEU A 9 23.76 19.72 10.29
N SER A 10 22.86 18.74 10.15
CA SER A 10 22.85 17.79 9.02
C SER A 10 22.08 18.34 7.80
N LYS A 11 22.57 18.07 6.59
CA LYS A 11 21.98 18.54 5.31
C LYS A 11 20.94 17.59 4.68
N SER A 12 20.71 16.40 5.26
CA SER A 12 19.85 15.38 4.65
C SER A 12 18.88 14.74 5.63
N ALA A 13 17.62 14.66 5.19
CA ALA A 13 16.51 13.85 5.71
C ALA A 13 15.71 14.43 6.90
N ARG A 14 14.51 14.95 6.60
CA ARG A 14 13.46 15.30 7.58
C ARG A 14 12.64 14.09 8.07
N TRP A 15 12.84 12.91 7.50
CA TRP A 15 11.82 11.85 7.59
C TRP A 15 12.29 10.47 8.05
N ASN A 16 13.60 10.21 8.18
CA ASN A 16 14.14 8.96 8.74
C ASN A 16 15.60 9.18 9.14
N CYS A 17 15.81 9.66 10.36
CA CYS A 17 17.06 10.33 10.72
C CYS A 17 18.22 9.39 11.05
N TYR A 18 17.97 8.11 11.35
CA TYR A 18 18.99 7.26 11.95
C TYR A 18 19.49 6.10 11.07
N LEU A 19 18.59 5.35 10.43
CA LEU A 19 18.99 4.14 9.67
C LEU A 19 19.43 4.43 8.24
N ARG A 20 18.95 5.51 7.61
CA ARG A 20 19.35 5.89 6.25
C ARG A 20 20.59 6.79 6.19
N THR A 21 20.98 7.44 7.29
CA THR A 21 21.98 8.52 7.27
C THR A 21 23.35 8.10 7.79
N GLY A 22 23.46 6.98 8.52
CA GLY A 22 24.72 6.52 9.13
C GLY A 22 25.30 7.50 10.16
N LEU A 23 24.48 8.40 10.71
CA LEU A 23 24.94 9.45 11.61
C LEU A 23 25.18 8.91 13.04
N PRO A 24 26.29 9.32 13.70
CA PRO A 24 26.61 8.85 15.03
C PRO A 24 25.86 9.62 16.14
N GLY A 25 25.16 8.89 17.02
CA GLY A 25 24.75 9.34 18.35
C GLY A 25 23.23 9.62 18.53
N PRO A 26 22.64 9.32 19.69
CA PRO A 26 21.19 9.22 19.93
C PRO A 26 20.38 10.53 19.75
N VAL A 27 21.07 11.65 19.52
CA VAL A 27 20.51 12.98 19.33
C VAL A 27 21.14 13.61 18.10
N VAL A 28 20.32 14.05 17.16
CA VAL A 28 20.76 14.67 15.91
C VAL A 28 20.09 16.03 15.76
N ARG A 29 20.85 17.10 15.50
CA ARG A 29 20.28 18.41 15.20
C ARG A 29 19.93 18.49 13.70
N VAL A 30 18.64 18.63 13.41
CA VAL A 30 18.09 18.65 12.04
C VAL A 30 17.70 20.05 11.56
N GLY A 31 17.65 21.02 12.48
CA GLY A 31 17.39 22.42 12.17
C GLY A 31 17.93 23.36 13.25
N PRO A 32 17.84 24.69 13.05
CA PRO A 32 18.34 25.67 14.02
C PRO A 32 17.77 25.50 15.43
N SER A 33 16.50 25.09 15.52
CA SER A 33 15.74 24.88 16.75
C SER A 33 15.04 23.52 16.78
N GLU A 34 15.58 22.53 16.07
CA GLU A 34 14.97 21.20 15.91
C GLU A 34 16.01 20.09 16.12
N VAL A 35 15.68 19.12 16.97
CA VAL A 35 16.51 17.94 17.25
C VAL A 35 15.66 16.66 17.18
N ASP A 36 16.22 15.63 16.56
CA ASP A 36 15.68 14.28 16.53
C ASP A 36 16.36 13.44 17.61
N ILE A 37 15.57 12.61 18.29
CA ILE A 37 16.00 11.78 19.42
C ILE A 37 15.55 10.34 19.19
N SER A 38 16.50 9.40 19.24
CA SER A 38 16.30 7.96 19.00
C SER A 38 16.59 7.08 20.22
N GLU A 39 16.64 7.69 21.41
CA GLU A 39 16.92 7.02 22.68
C GLU A 39 15.64 6.87 23.51
N HIS A 40 15.42 5.65 24.01
CA HIS A 40 14.14 5.24 24.59
C HIS A 40 13.86 5.89 25.95
N THR A 41 14.87 6.17 26.77
CA THR A 41 14.65 6.84 28.07
C THR A 41 14.28 8.31 27.88
N ALA A 42 14.94 9.02 26.97
CA ALA A 42 14.55 10.37 26.56
C ALA A 42 13.15 10.39 25.94
N ALA A 43 12.81 9.44 25.06
CA ALA A 43 11.46 9.35 24.50
C ALA A 43 10.40 9.18 25.60
N LYS A 44 10.67 8.32 26.60
CA LYS A 44 9.79 8.13 27.75
C LYS A 44 9.66 9.39 28.60
N GLU A 45 10.73 10.15 28.80
CA GLU A 45 10.70 11.43 29.51
C GLU A 45 9.86 12.48 28.78
N ILE A 46 10.10 12.64 27.47
CA ILE A 46 9.40 13.60 26.60
C ILE A 46 7.89 13.35 26.63
N HIS A 47 7.47 12.09 26.49
CA HIS A 47 6.05 11.74 26.40
C HIS A 47 5.38 11.46 27.74
N ARG A 48 6.10 11.52 28.88
CA ARG A 48 5.52 11.24 30.20
C ARG A 48 4.32 12.14 30.50
N VAL A 49 3.32 11.61 31.20
CA VAL A 49 2.20 12.42 31.71
C VAL A 49 2.74 13.55 32.59
N GLY A 50 2.32 14.79 32.31
CA GLY A 50 2.80 15.98 33.01
C GLY A 50 4.20 16.45 32.60
N SER A 51 4.76 15.93 31.51
CA SER A 51 6.01 16.47 30.96
C SER A 51 5.84 17.94 30.53
N HIS A 52 6.94 18.69 30.56
CA HIS A 52 6.98 20.08 30.09
C HIS A 52 7.23 20.16 28.57
N PHE A 53 7.03 19.06 27.84
CA PHE A 53 7.19 18.96 26.40
C PHE A 53 5.81 19.01 25.73
N MET A 54 5.46 20.16 25.14
CA MET A 54 4.14 20.38 24.55
C MET A 54 4.11 19.99 23.07
N LYS A 55 2.95 19.62 22.49
CA LYS A 55 2.84 19.43 21.04
C LYS A 55 3.28 20.71 20.32
N SER A 56 4.08 20.58 19.26
CA SER A 56 4.51 21.73 18.45
C SER A 56 3.41 22.19 17.49
N GLU A 57 3.60 23.35 16.86
CA GLU A 57 2.72 23.90 15.83
C GLU A 57 2.58 22.99 14.59
N PHE A 58 3.49 22.04 14.40
CA PHE A 58 3.42 20.98 13.38
C PHE A 58 2.02 20.35 13.27
N TYR A 59 1.40 20.04 14.42
CA TYR A 59 0.10 19.36 14.43
C TYR A 59 -1.04 20.24 13.91
N ARG A 60 -0.95 21.56 14.07
CA ARG A 60 -1.94 22.50 13.53
C ARG A 60 -1.83 22.65 12.01
N HIS A 61 -0.66 22.34 11.45
CA HIS A 61 -0.41 22.35 10.00
C HIS A 61 -0.78 21.03 9.31
N LEU A 62 -0.85 19.92 10.07
CA LEU A 62 -1.35 18.64 9.54
C LEU A 62 -2.84 18.73 9.18
N THR A 63 -3.63 19.34 10.05
CA THR A 63 -5.08 19.54 9.87
C THR A 63 -5.39 20.91 9.22
N ARG A 64 -6.68 21.20 8.98
CA ARG A 64 -7.10 22.56 8.61
C ARG A 64 -6.72 23.56 9.72
N TYR A 65 -6.17 24.71 9.31
CA TYR A 65 -5.44 25.64 10.18
C TYR A 65 -6.30 26.34 11.24
N ASP A 66 -7.61 26.43 11.00
CA ASP A 66 -8.51 27.33 11.73
C ASP A 66 -9.29 26.67 12.88
N ILE A 67 -9.22 25.34 13.06
CA ILE A 67 -10.01 24.64 14.08
C ILE A 67 -9.16 23.65 14.90
N GLN A 68 -9.22 23.78 16.23
CA GLN A 68 -8.60 22.81 17.14
C GLN A 68 -9.49 21.56 17.34
N ASN A 69 -8.86 20.41 17.50
CA ASN A 69 -9.47 19.14 17.90
C ASN A 69 -8.54 18.39 18.87
N LEU A 70 -9.00 17.23 19.35
CA LEU A 70 -8.23 16.36 20.23
C LEU A 70 -6.84 16.01 19.66
N PHE A 71 -6.73 15.76 18.36
CA PHE A 71 -5.49 15.36 17.72
C PHE A 71 -4.49 16.52 17.61
N ASN A 72 -4.92 17.71 17.19
CA ASN A 72 -4.01 18.79 16.83
C ASN A 72 -3.69 19.78 17.95
N SER A 73 -4.47 19.78 19.04
CA SER A 73 -4.36 20.83 20.06
C SER A 73 -3.06 20.73 20.86
N SER A 74 -2.34 21.84 20.96
CA SER A 74 -1.16 21.99 21.82
C SER A 74 -1.51 22.32 23.27
N ASP A 75 -2.67 22.91 23.52
CA ASP A 75 -3.15 23.27 24.86
C ASP A 75 -3.50 22.02 25.70
N PRO A 76 -2.82 21.77 26.82
CA PRO A 76 -3.13 20.65 27.71
C PRO A 76 -4.55 20.71 28.31
N LYS A 77 -5.07 21.91 28.58
CA LYS A 77 -6.40 22.09 29.17
C LYS A 77 -7.49 21.73 28.16
N PHE A 78 -7.48 22.36 26.99
CA PHE A 78 -8.38 22.01 25.89
C PHE A 78 -8.33 20.52 25.58
N HIS A 79 -7.13 19.95 25.42
CA HIS A 79 -6.98 18.52 25.14
C HIS A 79 -7.54 17.64 26.26
N GLY A 80 -7.31 17.99 27.53
CA GLY A 80 -7.85 17.25 28.67
C GLY A 80 -9.38 17.24 28.69
N GLU A 81 -10.01 18.39 28.42
CA GLU A 81 -11.46 18.53 28.31
C GLU A 81 -12.02 17.68 27.15
N ARG A 82 -11.41 17.75 25.95
CA ARG A 82 -11.79 16.91 24.79
C ARG A 82 -11.64 15.42 25.08
N ARG A 83 -10.49 15.02 25.64
CA ARG A 83 -10.20 13.62 25.93
C ARG A 83 -11.20 13.05 26.93
N ARG A 84 -11.60 13.82 27.95
CA ARG A 84 -12.61 13.40 28.93
C ARG A 84 -13.96 13.07 28.29
N LEU A 85 -14.37 13.83 27.27
CA LEU A 85 -15.63 13.58 26.54
C LEU A 85 -15.55 12.32 25.68
N LEU A 86 -14.39 12.06 25.07
CA LEU A 86 -14.21 11.05 24.02
C LEU A 86 -13.63 9.71 24.50
N SER A 87 -12.95 9.66 25.65
CA SER A 87 -12.19 8.47 26.06
C SER A 87 -13.06 7.35 26.61
N SER A 88 -14.20 7.67 27.23
CA SER A 88 -15.05 6.66 27.86
C SER A 88 -15.62 5.67 26.84
N PRO A 89 -16.20 6.11 25.69
CA PRO A 89 -16.69 5.19 24.67
C PRO A 89 -15.62 4.30 24.03
N LEU A 90 -14.36 4.75 24.01
CA LEU A 90 -13.20 4.02 23.48
C LEU A 90 -12.45 3.20 24.55
N SER A 91 -12.98 3.12 25.77
CA SER A 91 -12.44 2.24 26.80
C SER A 91 -12.69 0.77 26.42
N ALA A 92 -11.81 -0.13 26.87
CA ALA A 92 -11.98 -1.57 26.63
C ALA A 92 -13.35 -2.10 27.12
N SER A 93 -13.84 -1.59 28.26
CA SER A 93 -15.17 -1.95 28.79
C SER A 93 -16.32 -1.47 27.91
N SER A 94 -16.24 -0.27 27.35
CA SER A 94 -17.31 0.26 26.49
C SER A 94 -17.32 -0.42 25.13
N LEU A 95 -16.14 -0.69 24.55
CA LEU A 95 -16.02 -1.38 23.28
C LEU A 95 -16.59 -2.80 23.31
N LYS A 96 -16.58 -3.47 24.47
CA LYS A 96 -17.25 -4.78 24.63
C LYS A 96 -18.74 -4.76 24.26
N HIS A 97 -19.43 -3.64 24.48
CA HIS A 97 -20.84 -3.48 24.09
C HIS A 97 -21.03 -3.16 22.60
N MET A 98 -19.99 -2.62 21.95
CA MET A 98 -19.93 -2.29 20.52
C MET A 98 -19.34 -3.43 19.69
N GLU A 99 -18.71 -4.42 20.33
CA GLU A 99 -18.02 -5.53 19.67
C GLU A 99 -18.89 -6.28 18.64
N PRO A 100 -20.19 -6.57 18.86
CA PRO A 100 -21.00 -7.25 17.85
C PRO A 100 -21.11 -6.48 16.53
N LEU A 101 -21.05 -5.14 16.57
CA LEU A 101 -21.03 -4.30 15.38
C LEU A 101 -19.68 -4.42 14.66
N ILE A 102 -18.58 -4.33 15.42
CA ILE A 102 -17.22 -4.49 14.89
C ILE A 102 -17.06 -5.86 14.23
N GLU A 103 -17.46 -6.93 14.93
CA GLU A 103 -17.45 -8.31 14.46
C GLU A 103 -18.29 -8.48 13.18
N ALA A 104 -19.49 -7.90 13.11
CA ALA A 104 -20.33 -7.95 11.92
C ALA A 104 -19.65 -7.33 10.69
N ARG A 105 -18.95 -6.20 10.87
CA ARG A 105 -18.19 -5.53 9.80
C ARG A 105 -16.96 -6.31 9.39
N VAL A 106 -16.21 -6.85 10.34
CA VAL A 106 -15.08 -7.75 10.08
C VAL A 106 -15.54 -8.95 9.26
N ARG A 107 -16.60 -9.64 9.66
CA ARG A 107 -17.13 -10.80 8.94
C ARG A 107 -17.66 -10.44 7.56
N LEU A 108 -18.29 -9.27 7.40
CA LEU A 108 -18.69 -8.79 6.08
C LEU A 108 -17.46 -8.58 5.19
N ALA A 109 -16.39 -7.97 5.70
CA ALA A 109 -15.13 -7.82 4.98
C ALA A 109 -14.55 -9.18 4.56
N ILE A 110 -14.51 -10.17 5.47
CA ILE A 110 -14.04 -11.52 5.14
C ILE A 110 -14.88 -12.18 4.04
N ARG A 111 -16.22 -12.08 4.11
CA ARG A 111 -17.10 -12.60 3.05
C ARG A 111 -16.84 -11.94 1.71
N ARG A 112 -16.68 -10.61 1.68
CA ARG A 112 -16.37 -9.88 0.45
C ARG A 112 -14.99 -10.21 -0.12
N ILE A 113 -14.00 -10.40 0.75
CA ILE A 113 -12.68 -10.90 0.37
C ILE A 113 -12.81 -12.29 -0.26
N GLN A 114 -13.62 -13.18 0.32
CA GLN A 114 -13.87 -14.51 -0.22
C GLN A 114 -14.51 -14.45 -1.61
N GLU A 115 -15.57 -13.65 -1.79
CA GLU A 115 -16.24 -13.46 -3.07
C GLU A 115 -15.28 -12.97 -4.17
N GLU A 116 -14.42 -11.98 -3.86
CA GLU A 116 -13.43 -11.49 -4.82
C GLU A 116 -12.34 -12.52 -5.12
N MET A 117 -11.87 -13.22 -4.09
CA MET A 117 -10.88 -14.30 -4.24
C MET A 117 -11.42 -15.44 -5.11
N GLU A 118 -12.69 -15.84 -4.94
CA GLU A 118 -13.35 -16.86 -5.76
C GLU A 118 -13.52 -16.39 -7.22
N ALA A 119 -13.84 -15.11 -7.42
CA ALA A 119 -14.05 -14.54 -8.75
C ALA A 119 -12.74 -14.34 -9.54
N ARG A 120 -11.65 -13.95 -8.87
CA ARG A 120 -10.39 -13.53 -9.53
C ARG A 120 -9.22 -14.48 -9.30
N GLY A 121 -9.29 -15.37 -8.31
CA GLY A 121 -8.16 -16.17 -7.82
C GLY A 121 -7.22 -15.41 -6.88
N THR A 122 -7.38 -14.08 -6.80
CA THR A 122 -6.61 -13.16 -5.97
C THR A 122 -7.49 -12.04 -5.44
N VAL A 123 -7.02 -11.33 -4.41
CA VAL A 123 -7.77 -10.21 -3.79
C VAL A 123 -6.83 -9.10 -3.35
N ASP A 124 -7.22 -7.84 -3.55
CA ASP A 124 -6.56 -6.69 -2.92
C ASP A 124 -7.03 -6.53 -1.47
N VAL A 125 -6.23 -7.00 -0.52
CA VAL A 125 -6.56 -6.92 0.90
C VAL A 125 -6.49 -5.49 1.45
N TYR A 126 -5.64 -4.62 0.89
CA TYR A 126 -5.52 -3.23 1.35
C TYR A 126 -6.84 -2.48 1.17
N LYS A 127 -7.47 -2.62 -0.01
CA LYS A 127 -8.81 -2.10 -0.28
C LYS A 127 -9.83 -2.54 0.76
N TRP A 128 -9.94 -3.83 1.04
CA TRP A 128 -10.94 -4.35 1.97
C TRP A 128 -10.69 -3.95 3.41
N TRP A 129 -9.43 -3.83 3.83
CA TRP A 129 -9.10 -3.32 5.16
C TRP A 129 -9.42 -1.83 5.31
N ILE A 130 -9.23 -1.03 4.27
CA ILE A 130 -9.67 0.38 4.26
C ILE A 130 -11.20 0.45 4.39
N PHE A 131 -11.95 -0.38 3.65
CA PHE A 131 -13.41 -0.38 3.72
C PHE A 131 -13.88 -0.81 5.11
N MET A 132 -13.27 -1.85 5.67
CA MET A 132 -13.58 -2.36 7.00
C MET A 132 -13.36 -1.30 8.08
N ALA A 133 -12.16 -0.73 8.16
CA ALA A 133 -11.82 0.25 9.19
C ALA A 133 -12.67 1.53 9.07
N THR A 134 -12.93 1.96 7.82
CA THR A 134 -13.76 3.14 7.54
C THR A 134 -15.23 2.93 7.91
N ASP A 135 -15.81 1.79 7.56
CA ASP A 135 -17.19 1.48 7.93
C ASP A 135 -17.35 1.29 9.44
N ILE A 136 -16.39 0.65 10.12
CA ILE A 136 -16.40 0.49 11.58
C ILE A 136 -16.35 1.86 12.26
N ILE A 137 -15.35 2.70 11.97
CA ILE A 137 -15.25 4.00 12.64
C ILE A 137 -16.41 4.91 12.28
N GLY A 138 -16.91 4.86 11.03
CA GLY A 138 -18.10 5.59 10.59
C GLY A 138 -19.31 5.21 11.42
N GLU A 139 -19.62 3.91 11.51
CA GLU A 139 -20.79 3.45 12.24
C GLU A 139 -20.66 3.70 13.74
N LEU A 140 -19.46 3.54 14.32
CA LEU A 140 -19.21 3.85 15.72
C LEU A 140 -19.23 5.36 16.03
N CYS A 141 -18.96 6.25 15.07
CA CYS A 141 -18.98 7.70 15.27
C CYS A 141 -20.32 8.36 14.90
N PHE A 142 -21.12 7.76 14.01
CA PHE A 142 -22.35 8.38 13.48
C PHE A 142 -23.60 7.49 13.55
N GLY A 143 -23.46 6.21 13.93
CA GLY A 143 -24.55 5.25 13.96
C GLY A 143 -24.99 4.74 12.59
N ASP A 144 -24.24 5.06 11.53
CA ASP A 144 -24.40 4.59 10.15
C ASP A 144 -23.01 4.50 9.50
N SER A 145 -22.79 3.51 8.64
CA SER A 145 -21.51 3.26 7.98
C SER A 145 -21.38 4.03 6.66
N PHE A 146 -20.25 3.89 5.97
CA PHE A 146 -20.05 4.43 4.63
C PHE A 146 -20.53 3.48 3.53
N HIS A 147 -21.00 2.29 3.91
CA HIS A 147 -21.51 1.20 3.06
C HIS A 147 -20.49 0.74 2.01
N MET A 148 -19.20 0.91 2.30
CA MET A 148 -18.12 0.57 1.36
C MET A 148 -17.95 -0.94 1.24
N LEU A 149 -18.13 -1.66 2.34
CA LEU A 149 -18.13 -3.12 2.35
C LEU A 149 -19.30 -3.70 1.54
N GLU A 150 -20.49 -3.11 1.67
CA GLU A 150 -21.68 -3.53 0.93
C GLU A 150 -21.51 -3.32 -0.57
N HIS A 151 -20.98 -2.18 -1.00
CA HIS A 151 -20.83 -1.87 -2.42
C HIS A 151 -19.58 -2.46 -3.05
N GLY A 152 -18.52 -2.70 -2.27
CA GLY A 152 -17.23 -3.16 -2.78
C GLY A 152 -16.47 -2.10 -3.59
N GLU A 153 -16.88 -0.84 -3.48
CA GLU A 153 -16.33 0.29 -4.22
C GLU A 153 -16.01 1.46 -3.28
N LYS A 154 -14.97 2.23 -3.62
CA LYS A 154 -14.68 3.49 -2.93
C LYS A 154 -15.80 4.49 -3.20
N ASN A 155 -16.35 5.08 -2.15
CA ASN A 155 -17.27 6.21 -2.29
C ASN A 155 -16.50 7.54 -2.44
N GLN A 156 -17.22 8.61 -2.76
CA GLN A 156 -16.64 9.95 -2.92
C GLN A 156 -15.88 10.42 -1.68
N TYR A 157 -16.38 10.12 -0.48
CA TYR A 157 -15.73 10.50 0.77
C TYR A 157 -14.33 9.89 0.91
N SER A 158 -14.17 8.63 0.52
CA SER A 158 -12.88 7.92 0.63
C SER A 158 -11.88 8.41 -0.40
N MET A 159 -12.34 8.77 -1.60
CA MET A 159 -11.50 9.43 -2.60
C MET A 159 -11.05 10.82 -2.11
N ASP A 160 -11.92 11.55 -1.41
CA ASP A 160 -11.58 12.84 -0.81
C ASP A 160 -10.59 12.69 0.36
N LEU A 161 -10.74 11.65 1.18
CA LEU A 161 -9.82 11.29 2.26
C LEU A 161 -8.40 11.06 1.76
N GLU A 162 -8.23 10.26 0.69
CA GLU A 162 -6.92 10.01 0.07
C GLU A 162 -6.30 11.31 -0.49
N SER A 163 -7.11 12.14 -1.16
CA SER A 163 -6.69 13.42 -1.72
C SER A 163 -6.22 14.43 -0.66
N VAL A 164 -6.91 14.51 0.47
CA VAL A 164 -6.54 15.40 1.59
C VAL A 164 -5.27 14.92 2.29
N SER A 165 -5.12 13.60 2.47
CA SER A 165 -3.96 12.97 3.13
C SER A 165 -2.67 13.18 2.33
N ALA A 166 -2.71 13.09 1.00
CA ALA A 166 -1.56 13.34 0.14
C ALA A 166 -0.97 14.77 0.27
N MET A 167 -1.78 15.73 0.70
CA MET A 167 -1.37 17.13 0.88
C MET A 167 -0.82 17.46 2.27
N GLU A 168 -0.91 16.55 3.25
CA GLU A 168 -0.44 16.78 4.61
C GLU A 168 1.06 17.10 4.66
N ALA A 169 1.87 16.33 3.93
CA ALA A 169 3.31 16.55 3.83
C ALA A 169 3.66 17.95 3.30
N VAL A 170 2.93 18.41 2.28
CA VAL A 170 3.14 19.73 1.66
C VAL A 170 2.73 20.84 2.63
N ARG A 171 1.60 20.70 3.33
CA ARG A 171 1.13 21.67 4.33
C ARG A 171 2.12 21.85 5.47
N VAL A 172 2.68 20.75 5.97
CA VAL A 172 3.67 20.77 7.04
C VAL A 172 5.01 21.35 6.57
N ALA A 173 5.49 20.94 5.39
CA ALA A 173 6.79 21.37 4.91
C ALA A 173 6.79 22.84 4.45
N PHE A 174 5.67 23.31 3.88
CA PHE A 174 5.56 24.63 3.25
C PHE A 174 4.27 25.38 3.66
N PRO A 175 4.05 25.65 4.96
CA PRO A 175 2.79 26.21 5.45
C PRO A 175 2.43 27.57 4.82
N ARG A 176 3.43 28.45 4.63
CA ARG A 176 3.24 29.74 3.97
C ARG A 176 2.89 29.62 2.49
N MET A 177 3.44 28.61 1.79
CA MET A 177 3.18 28.38 0.38
C MET A 177 1.73 27.91 0.18
N VAL A 178 1.25 27.00 1.02
CA VAL A 178 -0.15 26.54 0.97
C VAL A 178 -1.12 27.67 1.34
N SER A 179 -0.77 28.50 2.33
CA SER A 179 -1.58 29.69 2.64
C SER A 179 -1.71 30.64 1.44
N LEU A 180 -0.62 30.87 0.69
CA LEU A 180 -0.62 31.68 -0.54
C LEU A 180 -1.30 31.00 -1.73
N ALA A 181 -1.41 29.67 -1.75
CA ALA A 181 -2.14 28.92 -2.78
C ALA A 181 -3.65 29.20 -2.77
N SER A 182 -4.20 29.76 -1.69
CA SER A 182 -5.56 30.30 -1.68
C SER A 182 -5.73 31.53 -2.59
N VAL A 183 -4.62 32.19 -2.97
CA VAL A 183 -4.58 33.37 -3.83
C VAL A 183 -4.18 33.02 -5.27
N PHE A 184 -3.29 32.04 -5.46
CA PHE A 184 -2.87 31.55 -6.78
C PHE A 184 -3.41 30.14 -7.04
N PRO A 185 -4.39 29.97 -7.97
CA PRO A 185 -5.10 28.71 -8.15
C PRO A 185 -4.26 27.69 -8.94
N LEU A 186 -3.32 27.04 -8.27
CA LEU A 186 -2.70 25.83 -8.82
C LEU A 186 -3.67 24.65 -8.68
N PRO A 187 -3.84 23.80 -9.71
CA PRO A 187 -4.84 22.72 -9.71
C PRO A 187 -4.78 21.78 -8.49
N ILE A 188 -3.59 21.46 -7.99
CA ILE A 188 -3.40 20.54 -6.86
C ILE A 188 -4.00 21.08 -5.54
N PHE A 189 -3.90 22.38 -5.31
CA PHE A 189 -4.44 23.02 -4.09
C PHE A 189 -5.96 23.21 -4.18
N ARG A 190 -6.48 23.48 -5.39
CA ARG A 190 -7.93 23.56 -5.63
C ARG A 190 -8.60 22.21 -5.33
N ASN A 191 -8.09 21.12 -5.89
CA ASN A 191 -8.67 19.80 -5.71
C ASN A 191 -8.69 19.37 -4.24
N SER A 192 -7.62 19.63 -3.49
CA SER A 192 -7.55 19.31 -2.05
C SER A 192 -8.47 20.19 -1.20
N ALA A 193 -8.61 21.47 -1.55
CA ALA A 193 -9.54 22.38 -0.88
C ALA A 193 -11.00 21.95 -1.07
N GLU A 194 -11.38 21.60 -2.30
CA GLU A 194 -12.71 21.07 -2.64
C GLU A 194 -12.98 19.73 -1.95
N ALA A 195 -12.01 18.81 -1.94
CA ALA A 195 -12.11 17.53 -1.22
C ALA A 195 -12.38 17.76 0.28
N GLY A 196 -11.63 18.66 0.92
CA GLY A 196 -11.88 18.99 2.32
C GLY A 196 -13.26 19.63 2.56
N HIS A 197 -13.80 20.41 1.62
CA HIS A 197 -15.16 20.95 1.76
C HIS A 197 -16.22 19.85 1.64
N ARG A 198 -16.05 18.89 0.72
CA ARG A 198 -16.92 17.71 0.61
C ARG A 198 -16.88 16.84 1.87
N MET A 199 -15.71 16.66 2.47
CA MET A 199 -15.57 15.95 3.74
C MET A 199 -16.32 16.64 4.89
N GLU A 200 -16.27 17.98 4.97
CA GLU A 200 -17.05 18.76 5.96
C GLU A 200 -18.55 18.61 5.74
N GLN A 201 -19.01 18.68 4.48
CA GLN A 201 -20.42 18.48 4.15
C GLN A 201 -20.87 17.09 4.57
N TYR A 202 -20.08 16.06 4.26
CA TYR A 202 -20.37 14.69 4.65
C TYR A 202 -20.45 14.51 6.17
N ALA A 203 -19.44 15.00 6.89
CA ALA A 203 -19.42 14.92 8.35
C ALA A 203 -20.62 15.66 8.97
N SER A 204 -20.99 16.82 8.42
CA SER A 204 -22.19 17.55 8.84
C SER A 204 -23.48 16.76 8.60
N GLN A 205 -23.61 16.13 7.43
CA GLN A 205 -24.75 15.27 7.11
C GLN A 205 -24.83 14.05 8.02
N SER A 206 -23.70 13.44 8.37
CA SER A 206 -23.62 12.28 9.28
C SER A 206 -23.99 12.68 10.71
N VAL A 207 -23.50 13.83 11.19
CA VAL A 207 -23.91 14.44 12.46
C VAL A 207 -25.42 14.70 12.48
N GLN A 208 -25.98 15.29 11.42
CA GLN A 208 -27.41 15.58 11.35
C GLN A 208 -28.27 14.30 11.28
N ARG A 209 -27.84 13.30 10.53
CA ARG A 209 -28.48 11.98 10.46
C ARG A 209 -28.57 11.36 11.85
N TYR A 210 -27.47 11.39 12.60
CA TYR A 210 -27.47 10.86 13.96
C TYR A 210 -28.42 11.61 14.90
N LYS A 211 -28.45 12.95 14.82
CA LYS A 211 -29.42 13.77 15.58
C LYS A 211 -30.86 13.34 15.28
N ASN A 212 -31.19 13.11 14.01
CA ASN A 212 -32.51 12.63 13.60
C ASN A 212 -32.79 11.22 14.15
N LEU A 213 -31.80 10.33 14.16
CA LEU A 213 -31.93 8.97 14.69
C LEU A 213 -32.20 8.95 16.19
N ILE A 214 -31.52 9.78 17.00
CA ILE A 214 -31.81 9.90 18.43
C ILE A 214 -33.19 10.51 18.68
N ALA A 215 -33.61 11.48 17.85
CA ALA A 215 -34.94 12.06 17.97
C ALA A 215 -36.06 11.03 17.77
N ILE A 216 -35.81 9.99 16.97
CA ILE A 216 -36.74 8.88 16.71
C ILE A 216 -36.63 7.80 17.80
N ASP A 217 -35.42 7.41 18.18
CA ASP A 217 -35.16 6.41 19.22
C ASP A 217 -34.17 6.95 20.28
N PRO A 218 -34.68 7.57 21.35
CA PRO A 218 -33.85 8.12 22.43
C PRO A 218 -33.04 7.05 23.19
N ASN A 219 -33.42 5.78 23.09
CA ASN A 219 -32.76 4.67 23.78
C ASN A 219 -31.74 3.95 22.88
N ARG A 220 -31.47 4.47 21.69
CA ARG A 220 -30.48 3.91 20.77
C ARG A 220 -29.12 3.78 21.46
N LYS A 221 -28.45 2.65 21.21
CA LYS A 221 -27.14 2.36 21.81
C LYS A 221 -26.15 3.53 21.58
N PRO A 222 -25.38 3.91 22.61
CA PRO A 222 -24.51 5.08 22.53
C PRO A 222 -23.40 4.82 21.52
N ILE A 223 -23.19 5.79 20.62
CA ILE A 223 -22.04 5.85 19.73
C ILE A 223 -20.88 6.59 20.41
N ILE A 224 -19.69 6.60 19.80
CA ILE A 224 -18.51 7.29 20.34
C ILE A 224 -18.79 8.78 20.61
N PHE A 225 -19.57 9.42 19.74
CA PHE A 225 -19.88 10.84 19.87
C PHE A 225 -21.13 11.16 20.68
N ALA A 226 -21.82 10.18 21.26
CA ALA A 226 -23.08 10.40 21.98
C ALA A 226 -22.98 11.53 23.03
N ARG A 227 -21.87 11.62 23.77
CA ARG A 227 -21.63 12.68 24.77
C ARG A 227 -21.39 14.06 24.17
N LEU A 228 -20.88 14.13 22.94
CA LEU A 228 -20.65 15.42 22.26
C LEU A 228 -21.96 16.12 21.90
N PHE A 229 -23.03 15.34 21.70
CA PHE A 229 -24.37 15.83 21.35
C PHE A 229 -25.24 16.22 22.55
N GLY A 230 -24.78 16.01 23.80
CA GLY A 230 -25.56 16.30 25.00
C GLY A 230 -25.88 17.80 25.15
N GLY A 231 -27.09 18.15 25.60
CA GLY A 231 -27.45 19.54 25.91
C GLY A 231 -26.86 20.01 27.26
N GLY A 232 -26.33 21.24 27.33
CA GLY A 232 -25.78 21.85 28.56
C GLY A 232 -24.29 22.26 28.45
N ASN A 233 -23.59 22.35 29.59
CA ASN A 233 -22.17 22.74 29.70
C ASN A 233 -21.15 21.69 29.21
N GLU A 234 -21.60 20.51 28.76
CA GLU A 234 -20.71 19.40 28.33
C GLU A 234 -20.78 19.08 26.83
N GLY A 235 -21.82 19.57 26.13
CA GLY A 235 -21.96 19.40 24.69
C GLY A 235 -21.06 20.36 23.90
N LEU A 236 -20.76 19.98 22.66
CA LEU A 236 -19.92 20.78 21.78
C LEU A 236 -20.75 21.48 20.69
N PRO A 237 -20.33 22.68 20.24
CA PRO A 237 -20.87 23.27 19.02
C PRO A 237 -20.73 22.31 17.84
N GLU A 238 -21.73 22.29 16.96
CA GLU A 238 -21.78 21.36 15.83
C GLU A 238 -20.52 21.37 14.95
N ARG A 239 -19.98 22.56 14.68
CA ARG A 239 -18.73 22.75 13.94
C ARG A 239 -17.55 22.01 14.59
N GLU A 240 -17.49 21.96 15.91
CA GLU A 240 -16.44 21.25 16.63
C GLU A 240 -16.65 19.73 16.59
N ILE A 241 -17.91 19.26 16.67
CA ILE A 241 -18.25 17.85 16.50
C ILE A 241 -17.83 17.37 15.10
N VAL A 242 -18.13 18.15 14.06
CA VAL A 242 -17.73 17.89 12.67
C VAL A 242 -16.20 17.83 12.54
N ASN A 243 -15.46 18.69 13.24
CA ASN A 243 -14.00 18.66 13.21
C ASN A 243 -13.41 17.42 13.91
N GLU A 244 -13.99 17.01 15.04
CA GLU A 244 -13.61 15.75 15.70
C GLU A 244 -13.97 14.55 14.82
N ALA A 245 -15.12 14.57 14.14
CA ALA A 245 -15.57 13.55 13.21
C ALA A 245 -14.54 13.26 12.11
N ILE A 246 -14.12 14.31 11.40
CA ILE A 246 -13.11 14.20 10.34
C ILE A 246 -11.81 13.62 10.92
N SER A 247 -11.37 14.10 12.09
CA SER A 247 -10.15 13.59 12.73
C SER A 247 -10.25 12.11 13.11
N PHE A 248 -11.40 11.63 13.56
CA PHE A 248 -11.59 10.23 13.96
C PHE A 248 -11.64 9.30 12.75
N ILE A 249 -12.31 9.71 11.67
CA ILE A 249 -12.37 8.90 10.45
C ILE A 249 -10.98 8.76 9.85
N ILE A 250 -10.24 9.86 9.66
CA ILE A 250 -8.86 9.82 9.13
C ILE A 250 -7.98 8.91 10.01
N ALA A 251 -8.01 9.12 11.33
CA ALA A 251 -7.13 8.39 12.24
C ALA A 251 -7.49 6.90 12.39
N GLY A 252 -8.79 6.56 12.33
CA GLY A 252 -9.30 5.20 12.54
C GLY A 252 -9.24 4.31 11.30
N SER A 253 -9.35 4.90 10.10
CA SER A 253 -9.33 4.17 8.83
C SER A 253 -7.92 3.70 8.44
N ASP A 254 -7.07 4.64 8.03
CA ASP A 254 -5.81 4.33 7.31
C ASP A 254 -4.80 3.61 8.20
N THR A 255 -4.74 3.95 9.49
CA THR A 255 -3.78 3.38 10.42
C THR A 255 -4.02 1.90 10.67
N THR A 256 -5.28 1.51 10.92
CA THR A 256 -5.65 0.11 11.12
C THR A 256 -5.53 -0.68 9.83
N ALA A 257 -6.03 -0.13 8.72
CA ALA A 257 -5.99 -0.80 7.42
C ALA A 257 -4.56 -1.10 6.94
N THR A 258 -3.66 -0.12 7.07
CA THR A 258 -2.24 -0.30 6.74
C THR A 258 -1.59 -1.35 7.63
N THR A 259 -1.82 -1.28 8.95
CA THR A 259 -1.25 -2.25 9.90
C THR A 259 -1.73 -3.66 9.57
N MET A 260 -3.03 -3.83 9.30
CA MET A 260 -3.62 -5.13 8.95
C MET A 260 -3.05 -5.67 7.63
N THR A 261 -2.79 -4.80 6.66
CA THR A 261 -2.20 -5.16 5.37
C THR A 261 -0.80 -5.74 5.54
N TYR A 262 0.07 -5.05 6.29
CA TYR A 262 1.40 -5.56 6.58
C TYR A 262 1.38 -6.83 7.44
N LEU A 263 0.41 -6.95 8.36
CA LEU A 263 0.22 -8.18 9.14
C LEU A 263 -0.05 -9.37 8.22
N VAL A 264 -1.06 -9.25 7.33
CA VAL A 264 -1.43 -10.32 6.40
C VAL A 264 -0.25 -10.68 5.50
N TRP A 265 0.42 -9.66 4.97
CA TRP A 265 1.59 -9.82 4.11
C TRP A 265 2.74 -10.57 4.81
N GLU A 266 3.11 -10.17 6.03
CA GLU A 266 4.18 -10.81 6.80
C GLU A 266 3.86 -12.24 7.19
N VAL A 267 2.63 -12.51 7.63
CA VAL A 267 2.23 -13.87 7.97
C VAL A 267 2.20 -14.74 6.71
N CYS A 268 1.67 -14.25 5.59
CA CYS A 268 1.59 -15.01 4.34
C CYS A 268 2.96 -15.35 3.75
N ARG A 269 3.96 -14.47 3.87
CA ARG A 269 5.32 -14.71 3.37
C ARG A 269 6.17 -15.62 4.28
N ASN A 270 5.75 -15.84 5.53
CA ASN A 270 6.51 -16.61 6.52
C ASN A 270 5.76 -17.91 6.91
N PRO A 271 6.00 -19.05 6.23
CA PRO A 271 5.24 -20.29 6.45
C PRO A 271 5.28 -20.81 7.89
N HIS A 272 6.41 -20.65 8.59
CA HIS A 272 6.54 -21.04 10.00
C HIS A 272 5.61 -20.21 10.89
N ILE A 273 5.64 -18.87 10.71
CA ILE A 273 4.80 -17.96 11.49
C ILE A 273 3.33 -18.24 11.22
N LYS A 274 2.95 -18.42 9.95
CA LYS A 274 1.59 -18.79 9.56
C LYS A 274 1.15 -20.09 10.22
N ARG A 275 1.98 -21.13 10.19
CA ARG A 275 1.64 -22.42 10.81
C ARG A 275 1.42 -22.30 12.31
N SER A 276 2.29 -21.60 13.03
CA SER A 276 2.12 -21.38 14.48
C SER A 276 0.86 -20.60 14.80
N LEU A 277 0.55 -19.55 14.01
CA LEU A 277 -0.69 -18.79 14.16
C LEU A 277 -1.91 -19.66 13.91
N LEU A 278 -1.96 -20.40 12.80
CA LEU A 278 -3.07 -21.31 12.49
C LEU A 278 -3.24 -22.41 13.53
N THR A 279 -2.15 -22.91 14.11
CA THR A 279 -2.19 -23.92 15.17
C THR A 279 -2.85 -23.37 16.43
N GLU A 280 -2.53 -22.14 16.82
CA GLU A 280 -3.16 -21.48 17.96
C GLU A 280 -4.65 -21.17 17.67
N LEU A 281 -4.95 -20.64 16.49
CA LEU A 281 -6.33 -20.32 16.08
C LEU A 281 -7.22 -21.57 15.97
N ALA A 282 -6.66 -22.74 15.63
CA ALA A 282 -7.41 -24.01 15.61
C ALA A 282 -7.96 -24.43 16.98
N GLY A 283 -7.43 -23.86 18.08
CA GLY A 283 -7.95 -24.06 19.43
C GLY A 283 -9.15 -23.20 19.78
N LEU A 284 -9.56 -22.25 18.93
CA LEU A 284 -10.71 -21.40 19.16
C LEU A 284 -12.02 -22.17 18.96
N GLN A 285 -13.03 -21.80 19.74
CA GLN A 285 -14.40 -22.30 19.57
C GLN A 285 -15.05 -21.67 18.32
N ASN A 286 -16.13 -22.27 17.80
CA ASN A 286 -16.85 -21.74 16.63
C ASN A 286 -17.38 -20.30 16.83
N HIS A 287 -17.61 -19.90 18.08
CA HIS A 287 -17.94 -18.52 18.46
C HIS A 287 -16.94 -18.06 19.50
N TYR A 288 -16.22 -16.98 19.17
CA TYR A 288 -15.25 -16.34 20.05
C TYR A 288 -15.46 -14.84 20.04
N HIS A 289 -15.06 -14.21 21.14
CA HIS A 289 -15.05 -12.77 21.32
C HIS A 289 -13.63 -12.23 21.33
N HIS A 290 -13.51 -10.92 21.22
CA HIS A 290 -12.25 -10.21 21.36
C HIS A 290 -11.48 -10.58 22.65
N ASP A 291 -12.20 -10.77 23.77
CA ASP A 291 -11.60 -11.15 25.04
C ASP A 291 -10.90 -12.52 24.96
N ASP A 292 -11.44 -13.47 24.19
CA ASP A 292 -10.81 -14.77 23.94
C ASP A 292 -9.52 -14.60 23.12
N LEU A 293 -9.57 -13.78 22.08
CA LEU A 293 -8.40 -13.46 21.24
C LEU A 293 -7.30 -12.71 22.01
N ARG A 294 -7.66 -11.90 23.02
CA ARG A 294 -6.69 -11.23 23.89
C ARG A 294 -5.87 -12.23 24.71
N SER A 295 -6.41 -13.42 24.97
CA SER A 295 -5.73 -14.48 25.73
C SER A 295 -4.77 -15.33 24.89
N LEU A 296 -4.84 -15.24 23.55
CA LEU A 296 -3.99 -16.00 22.64
C LEU A 296 -2.58 -15.38 22.54
N PRO A 297 -1.54 -16.00 23.12
CA PRO A 297 -0.21 -15.38 23.17
C PRO A 297 0.38 -15.12 21.78
N TYR A 298 0.36 -16.09 20.87
CA TYR A 298 1.07 -16.00 19.60
C TYR A 298 0.40 -15.01 18.63
N LEU A 299 -0.93 -14.96 18.57
CA LEU A 299 -1.69 -13.93 17.85
C LEU A 299 -1.27 -12.52 18.30
N ASN A 300 -1.20 -12.29 19.62
CA ASN A 300 -0.82 -10.99 20.16
C ASN A 300 0.68 -10.68 19.93
N GLN A 301 1.55 -11.69 19.89
CA GLN A 301 2.96 -11.54 19.50
C GLN A 301 3.10 -11.11 18.03
N VAL A 302 2.31 -11.71 17.12
CA VAL A 302 2.27 -11.34 15.69
C VAL A 302 1.79 -9.90 15.52
N ILE A 303 0.72 -9.50 16.23
CA ILE A 303 0.21 -8.13 16.21
C ILE A 303 1.26 -7.15 16.78
N ALA A 304 1.91 -7.49 17.89
CA ALA A 304 2.94 -6.65 18.49
C ALA A 304 4.14 -6.44 17.57
N GLU A 305 4.58 -7.50 16.88
CA GLU A 305 5.68 -7.41 15.93
C GLU A 305 5.31 -6.64 14.65
N THR A 306 4.06 -6.78 14.20
CA THR A 306 3.52 -5.95 13.12
C THR A 306 3.54 -4.48 13.53
N LEU A 307 3.01 -4.13 14.71
CA LEU A 307 3.01 -2.76 15.20
C LEU A 307 4.43 -2.22 15.44
N ARG A 308 5.41 -3.09 15.73
CA ARG A 308 6.81 -2.69 15.82
C ARG A 308 7.35 -2.25 14.46
N LEU A 309 7.25 -3.12 13.45
CA LEU A 309 7.86 -2.87 12.14
C LEU A 309 7.04 -1.93 11.25
N TYR A 310 5.72 -1.96 11.40
CA TYR A 310 4.72 -1.43 10.48
C TYR A 310 3.61 -0.67 11.23
N THR A 311 3.96 0.09 12.27
CA THR A 311 2.99 1.00 12.93
C THR A 311 2.42 1.99 11.92
N GLY A 312 1.13 2.31 12.04
CA GLY A 312 0.47 3.28 11.15
C GLY A 312 1.07 4.70 11.20
N VAL A 313 1.74 5.08 12.30
CA VAL A 313 2.39 6.40 12.45
C VAL A 313 3.86 6.22 12.85
N PRO A 314 4.75 5.87 11.90
CA PRO A 314 6.17 5.63 12.19
C PRO A 314 6.98 6.92 12.36
N SER A 315 6.43 8.03 11.86
CA SER A 315 7.07 9.34 11.71
C SER A 315 7.28 10.09 13.04
N GLY A 316 7.91 11.26 12.95
CA GLY A 316 8.23 12.09 14.10
C GLY A 316 7.02 12.62 14.86
N LEU A 317 7.10 12.56 16.19
CA LEU A 317 6.13 13.17 17.11
C LEU A 317 6.75 14.40 17.80
N PRO A 318 6.82 15.56 17.12
CA PRO A 318 7.54 16.73 17.63
C PRO A 318 6.90 17.31 18.89
N ARG A 319 7.74 17.78 19.81
CA ARG A 319 7.36 18.46 21.04
C ARG A 319 8.25 19.66 21.27
N VAL A 320 7.72 20.75 21.81
CA VAL A 320 8.48 21.95 22.18
C VAL A 320 8.77 21.90 23.68
N SER A 321 10.05 22.00 24.03
CA SER A 321 10.48 22.09 25.42
C SER A 321 10.08 23.44 26.00
N GLN A 322 9.26 23.48 27.05
CA GLN A 322 8.88 24.73 27.72
C GLN A 322 10.01 25.30 28.60
N HIS A 323 10.91 24.42 29.06
CA HIS A 323 12.07 24.75 29.89
C HIS A 323 13.33 24.05 29.34
N GLY A 324 14.51 24.36 29.87
CA GLY A 324 15.71 23.59 29.52
C GLY A 324 15.69 22.20 30.15
N ALA A 325 16.15 21.18 29.43
CA ALA A 325 16.18 19.78 29.89
C ALA A 325 17.40 19.03 29.37
N THR A 326 17.88 18.03 30.12
CA THR A 326 18.96 17.15 29.66
C THR A 326 18.38 15.86 29.12
N LEU A 327 18.53 15.60 27.82
CA LEU A 327 18.03 14.41 27.15
C LEU A 327 19.18 13.63 26.52
N ALA A 328 19.27 12.33 26.79
CA ALA A 328 20.34 11.45 26.31
C ALA A 328 21.77 12.02 26.49
N GLY A 329 21.99 12.74 27.61
CA GLY A 329 23.27 13.39 27.94
C GLY A 329 23.49 14.78 27.34
N TYR A 330 22.57 15.30 26.52
CA TYR A 330 22.67 16.62 25.89
C TYR A 330 21.73 17.64 26.53
N TRP A 331 22.21 18.88 26.71
CA TRP A 331 21.37 19.98 27.16
C TRP A 331 20.52 20.54 26.01
N ILE A 332 19.20 20.51 26.19
CA ILE A 332 18.20 21.03 25.26
C ILE A 332 17.60 22.32 25.83
N PRO A 333 17.84 23.50 25.22
CA PRO A 333 17.25 24.75 25.66
C PRO A 333 15.72 24.80 25.53
N ALA A 334 15.09 25.69 26.30
CA ALA A 334 13.68 26.03 26.13
C ALA A 334 13.41 26.56 24.70
N GLY A 335 12.23 26.26 24.16
CA GLY A 335 11.81 26.63 22.80
C GLY A 335 12.34 25.71 21.69
N VAL A 336 13.25 24.79 21.98
CA VAL A 336 13.72 23.79 21.02
C VAL A 336 12.65 22.70 20.82
N THR A 337 12.41 22.34 19.56
CA THR A 337 11.58 21.21 19.18
C THR A 337 12.39 19.92 19.24
N VAL A 338 11.94 18.97 20.07
CA VAL A 338 12.45 17.61 20.16
C VAL A 338 11.50 16.65 19.47
N THR A 339 12.01 15.75 18.64
CA THR A 339 11.20 14.82 17.85
C THR A 339 11.65 13.38 18.13
N THR A 340 10.70 12.53 18.51
CA THR A 340 10.93 11.09 18.63
C THR A 340 10.17 10.36 17.52
N GLN A 341 10.76 9.32 16.95
CA GLN A 341 10.18 8.58 15.83
C GLN A 341 10.01 7.12 16.22
N ALA A 342 8.80 6.58 16.08
CA ALA A 342 8.54 5.16 16.33
C ALA A 342 9.42 4.29 15.43
N TYR A 343 9.59 4.67 14.15
CA TYR A 343 10.44 3.96 13.19
C TYR A 343 11.85 3.68 13.74
N SER A 344 12.52 4.73 14.23
CA SER A 344 13.90 4.65 14.71
C SER A 344 13.99 3.93 16.05
N LEU A 345 13.05 4.19 16.98
CA LEU A 345 13.02 3.54 18.29
C LEU A 345 12.77 2.03 18.17
N HIS A 346 11.84 1.64 17.30
CA HIS A 346 11.44 0.25 17.08
C HIS A 346 12.50 -0.58 16.35
N ARG A 347 13.50 0.06 15.76
CA ARG A 347 14.59 -0.56 14.99
C ARG A 347 15.97 -0.30 15.59
N ASN A 348 16.03 0.13 16.85
CA ASN A 348 17.30 0.33 17.52
C ASN A 348 17.99 -1.02 17.76
N PRO A 349 19.14 -1.32 17.13
CA PRO A 349 19.80 -2.63 17.22
C PRO A 349 20.33 -2.95 18.63
N SER A 350 20.47 -1.94 19.50
CA SER A 350 20.85 -2.14 20.90
C SER A 350 19.71 -2.68 21.76
N ILE A 351 18.47 -2.60 21.28
CA ILE A 351 17.24 -3.04 21.96
C ILE A 351 16.59 -4.20 21.20
N PHE A 352 16.61 -4.13 19.87
CA PHE A 352 15.99 -5.08 18.96
C PHE A 352 17.06 -5.79 18.15
N THR A 353 17.44 -7.01 18.56
CA THR A 353 18.29 -7.91 17.75
C THR A 353 17.65 -8.15 16.38
N ASP A 354 18.46 -8.10 15.31
CA ASP A 354 18.00 -8.17 13.92
C ASP A 354 16.77 -7.28 13.65
N PRO A 355 16.88 -5.95 13.83
CA PRO A 355 15.73 -5.07 13.97
C PRO A 355 14.80 -5.03 12.74
N GLU A 356 15.27 -5.41 11.55
CA GLU A 356 14.44 -5.46 10.34
C GLU A 356 13.73 -6.80 10.14
N ARG A 357 14.11 -7.85 10.88
CA ARG A 357 13.48 -9.16 10.78
C ARG A 357 12.11 -9.14 11.47
N PHE A 358 11.09 -9.65 10.80
CA PHE A 358 9.78 -9.91 11.40
C PHE A 358 9.85 -11.17 12.27
N ASP A 359 9.90 -10.99 13.59
CA ASP A 359 10.03 -12.09 14.55
C ASP A 359 9.07 -11.93 15.75
N PRO A 360 7.89 -12.58 15.71
CA PRO A 360 6.93 -12.57 16.81
C PRO A 360 7.49 -13.11 18.13
N SER A 361 8.44 -14.04 18.11
CA SER A 361 8.96 -14.69 19.32
C SER A 361 9.63 -13.71 20.29
N ARG A 362 10.08 -12.56 19.79
CA ARG A 362 10.63 -11.47 20.61
C ARG A 362 9.62 -10.96 21.65
N TRP A 363 8.32 -11.11 21.39
CA TRP A 363 7.25 -10.67 22.27
C TRP A 363 6.75 -11.76 23.23
N GLU A 364 7.37 -12.94 23.25
CA GLU A 364 7.09 -13.97 24.24
C GLU A 364 7.52 -13.52 25.64
N ASN A 365 8.77 -13.03 25.76
CA ASN A 365 9.34 -12.51 27.00
C ASN A 365 10.04 -11.15 26.77
N PRO A 366 9.28 -10.08 26.43
CA PRO A 366 9.86 -8.81 26.03
C PRO A 366 10.54 -8.11 27.21
N THR A 367 11.77 -7.62 26.98
CA THR A 367 12.52 -6.86 27.99
C THR A 367 11.84 -5.53 28.33
N LYS A 368 12.27 -4.90 29.42
CA LYS A 368 11.76 -3.58 29.80
C LYS A 368 12.11 -2.52 28.75
N GLU A 369 13.32 -2.58 28.21
CA GLU A 369 13.84 -1.66 27.19
C GLU A 369 13.02 -1.77 25.90
N MET A 370 12.64 -2.99 25.50
CA MET A 370 11.76 -3.21 24.34
C MET A 370 10.38 -2.58 24.56
N LYS A 371 9.81 -2.74 25.75
CA LYS A 371 8.51 -2.13 26.10
C LYS A 371 8.59 -0.60 26.14
N ASP A 372 9.67 -0.07 26.70
CA ASP A 372 9.90 1.38 26.81
C ASP A 372 10.19 2.03 25.44
N ALA A 373 10.81 1.30 24.51
CA ALA A 373 11.04 1.76 23.14
C ALA A 373 9.81 1.62 22.22
N SER A 374 8.88 0.73 22.55
CA SER A 374 7.67 0.49 21.76
C SER A 374 6.64 1.60 21.94
N MET A 375 6.42 2.40 20.90
CA MET A 375 5.47 3.51 20.84
C MET A 375 4.53 3.49 19.63
N PRO A 376 3.94 2.35 19.22
CA PRO A 376 3.05 2.29 18.06
C PRO A 376 1.77 3.13 18.21
N PHE A 377 1.45 3.56 19.43
CA PHE A 377 0.30 4.40 19.77
C PHE A 377 0.72 5.72 20.43
N GLY A 378 1.97 6.15 20.27
CA GLY A 378 2.54 7.30 20.97
C GLY A 378 2.71 7.07 22.47
N GLY A 379 2.73 8.15 23.28
CA GLY A 379 3.03 8.06 24.72
C GLY A 379 2.31 9.06 25.61
N GLY A 380 2.19 8.68 26.88
CA GLY A 380 1.61 9.44 28.00
C GLY A 380 0.25 10.05 27.75
N SER A 381 0.07 11.33 28.10
CA SER A 381 -1.25 11.99 28.07
C SER A 381 -1.78 12.18 26.65
N ARG A 382 -0.91 12.09 25.64
CA ARG A 382 -1.23 12.25 24.22
C ARG A 382 -1.23 10.93 23.45
N SER A 383 -1.26 9.78 24.15
CA SER A 383 -1.38 8.46 23.54
C SER A 383 -2.67 8.32 22.72
N CYS A 384 -2.63 7.47 21.70
CA CYS A 384 -3.76 7.20 20.82
C CYS A 384 -5.01 6.85 21.63
N ILE A 385 -6.09 7.61 21.40
CA ILE A 385 -7.37 7.37 22.08
C ILE A 385 -8.06 6.11 21.54
N GLY A 386 -7.85 5.78 20.26
CA GLY A 386 -8.42 4.62 19.58
C GLY A 386 -7.64 3.32 19.77
N MET A 387 -6.64 3.27 20.64
CA MET A 387 -5.77 2.09 20.81
C MET A 387 -6.55 0.80 21.06
N ASN A 388 -7.58 0.84 21.92
CA ASN A 388 -8.38 -0.36 22.21
C ASN A 388 -9.20 -0.80 20.99
N LEU A 389 -9.76 0.14 20.23
CA LEU A 389 -10.53 -0.15 19.02
C LEU A 389 -9.63 -0.78 17.95
N ALA A 390 -8.48 -0.17 17.66
CA ALA A 390 -7.51 -0.71 16.71
C ALA A 390 -7.05 -2.13 17.11
N GLN A 391 -6.79 -2.35 18.40
CA GLN A 391 -6.44 -3.67 18.94
C GLN A 391 -7.59 -4.68 18.78
N THR A 392 -8.85 -4.24 18.92
CA THR A 392 -10.02 -5.09 18.68
C THR A 392 -10.15 -5.48 17.22
N GLU A 393 -10.07 -4.51 16.32
CA GLU A 393 -10.10 -4.73 14.87
C GLU A 393 -8.98 -5.66 14.41
N LEU A 394 -7.73 -5.40 14.82
CA LEU A 394 -6.58 -6.23 14.43
C LEU A 394 -6.72 -7.69 14.89
N ARG A 395 -7.20 -7.93 16.12
CA ARG A 395 -7.42 -9.29 16.62
C ARG A 395 -8.51 -10.01 15.85
N LEU A 396 -9.69 -9.41 15.75
CA LEU A 396 -10.84 -10.03 15.07
C LEU A 396 -10.52 -10.26 13.59
N ALA A 397 -10.00 -9.26 12.89
CA ALA A 397 -9.66 -9.37 11.47
C ALA A 397 -8.58 -10.43 11.22
N THR A 398 -7.55 -10.51 12.07
CA THR A 398 -6.51 -11.54 11.93
C THR A 398 -7.06 -12.94 12.15
N ALA A 399 -7.84 -13.14 13.22
CA ALA A 399 -8.43 -14.44 13.54
C ALA A 399 -9.39 -14.90 12.44
N GLU A 400 -10.31 -14.03 12.00
CA GLU A 400 -11.29 -14.34 10.97
C GLU A 400 -10.62 -14.56 9.61
N PHE A 401 -9.65 -13.72 9.21
CA PHE A 401 -8.95 -13.87 7.93
C PHE A 401 -8.17 -15.19 7.83
N PHE A 402 -7.33 -15.50 8.81
CA PHE A 402 -6.51 -16.73 8.74
C PHE A 402 -7.31 -18.01 8.99
N SER A 403 -8.42 -17.93 9.72
CA SER A 403 -9.36 -19.05 9.85
C SER A 403 -10.10 -19.32 8.53
N ALA A 404 -10.55 -18.27 7.83
CA ALA A 404 -11.22 -18.40 6.54
C ALA A 404 -10.25 -18.78 5.40
N PHE A 405 -9.01 -18.28 5.44
CA PHE A 405 -8.02 -18.45 4.38
C PHE A 405 -6.70 -19.05 4.90
N PRO A 406 -6.69 -20.29 5.45
CA PRO A 406 -5.48 -20.91 5.99
C PRO A 406 -4.39 -21.14 4.93
N LYS A 407 -4.81 -21.22 3.66
CA LYS A 407 -3.93 -21.36 2.49
C LYS A 407 -3.58 -20.03 1.83
N ALA A 408 -3.96 -18.90 2.41
CA ALA A 408 -3.56 -17.58 1.92
C ALA A 408 -2.04 -17.51 1.77
N SER A 409 -1.60 -16.95 0.65
CA SER A 409 -0.20 -16.76 0.30
C SER A 409 -0.04 -15.51 -0.53
N THR A 410 1.14 -14.89 -0.46
CA THR A 410 1.50 -13.79 -1.34
C THR A 410 1.74 -14.37 -2.74
N PRO A 411 0.90 -14.08 -3.76
CA PRO A 411 1.04 -14.70 -5.06
C PRO A 411 2.32 -14.18 -5.71
N THR A 412 3.26 -15.09 -5.97
CA THR A 412 4.41 -14.85 -6.85
C THR A 412 4.00 -14.56 -8.30
N LEU A 413 2.74 -14.84 -8.66
CA LEU A 413 2.21 -14.86 -10.02
C LEU A 413 1.63 -13.53 -10.54
N GLU A 414 1.29 -12.55 -9.67
CA GLU A 414 0.73 -11.25 -10.10
C GLU A 414 1.72 -10.07 -9.99
N GLY A 415 3.03 -10.36 -9.96
CA GLY A 415 4.05 -9.32 -10.07
C GLY A 415 4.10 -8.34 -8.90
N MET A 416 3.73 -8.78 -7.68
CA MET A 416 4.03 -8.02 -6.47
C MET A 416 5.47 -8.30 -6.06
N ASP A 417 6.33 -7.29 -6.17
CA ASP A 417 7.71 -7.37 -5.69
C ASP A 417 7.79 -6.98 -4.21
N LEU A 418 8.88 -7.34 -3.52
CA LEU A 418 9.18 -6.85 -2.18
C LEU A 418 9.20 -5.31 -2.13
N GLU A 419 9.67 -4.67 -3.22
CA GLU A 419 9.68 -3.21 -3.34
C GLU A 419 8.29 -2.58 -3.37
N ASP A 420 7.25 -3.29 -3.81
CA ASP A 420 5.87 -2.79 -3.78
C ASP A 420 5.36 -2.60 -2.35
N MET A 421 5.95 -3.33 -1.42
CA MET A 421 5.69 -3.26 0.02
C MET A 421 6.73 -2.42 0.77
N ASP A 422 7.55 -1.64 0.06
CA ASP A 422 8.36 -0.61 0.68
C ASP A 422 7.46 0.42 1.35
N GLN A 423 7.87 0.88 2.54
CA GLN A 423 7.11 1.85 3.30
C GLN A 423 7.28 3.26 2.71
N ILE A 424 6.17 3.90 2.38
CA ILE A 424 6.11 5.35 2.16
C ILE A 424 5.56 5.98 3.43
N ALA A 425 6.26 6.97 3.99
CA ALA A 425 5.87 7.63 5.23
C ALA A 425 5.84 9.16 5.07
N TYR A 426 4.64 9.73 5.20
CA TYR A 426 4.37 11.17 5.16
C TYR A 426 3.51 11.56 6.37
N PHE A 427 4.05 11.37 7.57
CA PHE A 427 3.31 11.22 8.83
C PHE A 427 2.70 9.82 8.99
N LEU A 428 1.65 9.50 8.22
CA LEU A 428 1.12 8.14 8.12
C LEU A 428 2.00 7.28 7.20
N MET A 429 2.00 5.97 7.46
CA MET A 429 2.65 4.98 6.60
C MET A 429 1.63 4.38 5.63
N SER A 430 2.09 4.04 4.43
CA SER A 430 1.39 3.15 3.50
C SER A 430 2.40 2.29 2.72
N PRO A 431 1.96 1.17 2.11
CA PRO A 431 2.77 0.48 1.11
C PRO A 431 2.97 1.34 -0.14
N LYS A 432 4.11 1.16 -0.83
CA LYS A 432 4.46 1.87 -2.06
C LYS A 432 3.43 1.62 -3.17
N LYS A 433 2.94 0.40 -3.28
CA LYS A 433 1.82 0.04 -4.15
C LYS A 433 0.53 0.06 -3.34
N SER A 434 -0.48 0.77 -3.85
CA SER A 434 -1.79 0.90 -3.19
C SER A 434 -2.70 -0.33 -3.32
N GLU A 435 -2.16 -1.46 -3.78
CA GLU A 435 -2.88 -2.73 -3.96
C GLU A 435 -2.00 -3.86 -3.43
N VAL A 436 -2.52 -4.66 -2.50
CA VAL A 436 -1.79 -5.79 -1.90
C VAL A 436 -2.56 -7.07 -2.16
N ILE A 437 -2.05 -7.82 -3.13
CA ILE A 437 -2.69 -9.03 -3.63
C ILE A 437 -2.40 -10.25 -2.74
N VAL A 438 -3.43 -10.96 -2.30
CA VAL A 438 -3.31 -12.27 -1.66
C VAL A 438 -4.03 -13.31 -2.52
N GLY A 439 -3.46 -14.51 -2.65
CA GLY A 439 -4.02 -15.62 -3.44
C GLY A 439 -4.13 -16.92 -2.65
N SER A 440 -4.90 -17.87 -3.18
CA SER A 440 -5.09 -19.22 -2.61
C SER A 440 -4.27 -20.27 -3.36
N HIS A 441 -2.98 -20.43 -3.04
CA HIS A 441 -2.18 -21.52 -3.65
C HIS A 441 -2.19 -22.79 -2.78
N GLN A 442 -2.54 -23.92 -3.41
CA GLN A 442 -2.15 -25.27 -2.97
C GLN A 442 -0.80 -25.60 -3.59
N GLU A 443 0.26 -25.69 -2.79
CA GLU A 443 1.42 -26.50 -3.14
C GLU A 443 1.67 -27.56 -2.06
N PRO A 444 2.03 -28.80 -2.44
CA PRO A 444 2.32 -29.87 -1.50
C PRO A 444 3.66 -29.63 -0.80
N MET A 445 3.66 -29.69 0.54
CA MET A 445 4.90 -29.69 1.32
C MET A 445 5.72 -30.94 0.96
N THR A 446 6.82 -30.74 0.23
CA THR A 446 7.91 -31.72 0.21
C THR A 446 8.98 -31.27 1.20
N ALA A 447 9.44 -32.23 2.00
CA ALA A 447 10.30 -32.03 3.15
C ALA A 447 11.65 -31.39 2.77
N LEU A 448 12.09 -30.42 3.57
CA LEU A 448 13.48 -29.97 3.60
C LEU A 448 14.39 -31.19 3.86
N SER A 449 15.21 -31.56 2.89
CA SER A 449 16.48 -32.22 3.15
C SER A 449 17.59 -31.18 3.04
N LEU A 450 18.32 -31.02 4.15
CA LEU A 450 19.60 -30.34 4.19
C LEU A 450 20.62 -31.22 3.46
N ASP A 451 21.34 -30.68 2.48
CA ASP A 451 22.78 -30.89 2.35
C ASP A 451 23.44 -29.95 1.31
N LYS A 452 24.72 -29.65 1.56
CA LYS A 452 25.59 -28.64 0.93
C LYS A 452 26.43 -29.23 -0.24
N PRO A 453 27.23 -28.42 -0.98
CA PRO A 453 27.32 -28.48 -2.44
C PRO A 453 28.56 -29.21 -2.99
N ALA A 454 28.52 -29.52 -4.29
CA ALA A 454 29.72 -29.76 -5.09
C ALA A 454 29.65 -28.95 -6.40
N LEU A 455 30.70 -28.16 -6.63
CA LEU A 455 31.02 -27.46 -7.87
C LEU A 455 31.52 -28.49 -8.91
N ALA A 456 31.03 -28.38 -10.14
CA ALA A 456 31.76 -28.82 -11.33
C ALA A 456 31.37 -27.95 -12.52
N GLU A 457 32.38 -27.38 -13.16
CA GLU A 457 32.31 -26.66 -14.44
C GLU A 457 32.00 -27.64 -15.58
N THR A 458 31.19 -27.22 -16.55
CA THR A 458 31.33 -27.65 -17.94
C THR A 458 30.79 -26.58 -18.87
N ALA A 459 31.65 -26.15 -19.81
CA ALA A 459 31.30 -25.34 -20.95
C ALA A 459 30.40 -26.13 -21.92
N ILE A 460 29.40 -25.47 -22.51
CA ILE A 460 28.69 -25.98 -23.69
C ILE A 460 28.56 -24.85 -24.71
N ALA A 461 29.02 -25.15 -25.92
CA ALA A 461 28.95 -24.32 -27.12
C ALA A 461 27.49 -24.04 -27.53
N VAL A 462 27.24 -22.83 -28.01
CA VAL A 462 25.93 -22.45 -28.56
C VAL A 462 26.02 -22.65 -30.08
N ASP A 463 25.42 -23.73 -30.58
CA ASP A 463 25.18 -23.89 -32.02
C ASP A 463 24.06 -22.93 -32.44
N ALA A 464 24.42 -22.02 -33.34
CA ALA A 464 23.52 -21.12 -34.02
C ALA A 464 23.01 -21.79 -35.30
N ASP A 465 21.96 -22.62 -35.18
CA ASP A 465 21.01 -22.91 -36.26
C ASP A 465 19.93 -23.89 -35.78
N SER A 466 18.82 -23.35 -35.29
CA SER A 466 17.55 -24.09 -35.35
C SER A 466 16.38 -23.11 -35.34
N ASP A 467 15.68 -23.09 -36.48
CA ASP A 467 14.42 -22.41 -36.78
C ASP A 467 13.50 -22.19 -35.56
N VAL A 468 13.16 -20.92 -35.30
CA VAL A 468 12.25 -20.47 -34.23
C VAL A 468 10.75 -20.64 -34.62
N SER A 469 10.44 -21.50 -35.59
CA SER A 469 9.07 -21.67 -36.12
C SER A 469 8.34 -22.93 -35.64
N GLY A 470 8.95 -23.76 -34.75
CA GLY A 470 8.47 -25.12 -34.47
C GLY A 470 8.05 -25.48 -33.04
N MET A 471 7.89 -24.56 -32.10
CA MET A 471 7.54 -24.91 -30.70
C MET A 471 6.12 -24.52 -30.33
N ASN A 472 5.13 -25.28 -30.82
CA ASN A 472 3.79 -25.34 -30.25
C ASN A 472 3.20 -26.73 -30.50
N SER A 473 3.54 -27.69 -29.64
CA SER A 473 2.85 -28.98 -29.56
C SER A 473 2.57 -29.31 -28.08
N PRO A 474 1.35 -29.72 -27.73
CA PRO A 474 0.97 -29.98 -26.34
C PRO A 474 1.58 -31.30 -25.88
N GLY A 475 2.56 -31.24 -24.98
CA GLY A 475 3.20 -32.45 -24.45
C GLY A 475 4.51 -32.28 -23.66
N ASN A 476 5.01 -31.05 -23.44
CA ASN A 476 6.36 -30.84 -22.89
C ASN A 476 6.40 -29.93 -21.64
N GLU A 477 5.33 -29.89 -20.85
CA GLU A 477 5.21 -29.00 -19.68
C GLU A 477 6.14 -29.41 -18.52
N GLY A 478 6.43 -30.71 -18.38
CA GLY A 478 7.28 -31.24 -17.30
C GLY A 478 8.76 -30.82 -17.36
N ASN A 479 9.23 -30.23 -18.46
CA ASN A 479 10.62 -29.82 -18.67
C ASN A 479 10.81 -28.29 -18.74
N LEU A 480 9.73 -27.50 -18.71
CA LEU A 480 9.85 -26.04 -18.86
C LEU A 480 10.52 -25.39 -17.64
N ALA A 481 10.13 -25.77 -16.43
CA ALA A 481 10.70 -25.21 -15.20
C ALA A 481 12.21 -25.50 -15.07
N ALA A 482 12.65 -26.71 -15.41
CA ALA A 482 14.06 -27.08 -15.42
C ALA A 482 14.85 -26.26 -16.45
N ARG A 483 14.30 -26.07 -17.65
CA ARG A 483 14.92 -25.25 -18.71
C ARG A 483 14.97 -23.76 -18.34
N VAL A 484 13.95 -23.23 -17.67
CA VAL A 484 13.94 -21.85 -17.16
C VAL A 484 15.01 -21.66 -16.09
N ALA A 485 15.13 -22.60 -15.14
CA ALA A 485 16.13 -22.55 -14.08
C ALA A 485 17.57 -22.62 -14.63
N ASP A 486 17.81 -23.46 -15.64
CA ASP A 486 19.10 -23.52 -16.32
C ASP A 486 19.42 -22.20 -17.06
N ARG A 487 18.45 -21.64 -17.80
CA ARG A 487 18.58 -20.31 -18.43
C ARG A 487 18.88 -19.21 -17.42
N GLU A 488 18.23 -19.21 -16.25
CA GLU A 488 18.49 -18.23 -15.19
C GLU A 488 19.93 -18.29 -14.72
N LYS A 489 20.44 -19.51 -14.46
CA LYS A 489 21.82 -19.72 -14.01
C LYS A 489 22.84 -19.22 -15.05
N GLN A 490 22.61 -19.54 -16.32
CA GLN A 490 23.48 -19.10 -17.42
C GLN A 490 23.44 -17.57 -17.60
N LEU A 491 22.25 -16.97 -17.58
CA LEU A 491 22.09 -15.52 -17.64
C LEU A 491 22.77 -14.83 -16.46
N ALA A 492 22.62 -15.33 -15.24
CA ALA A 492 23.28 -14.77 -14.06
C ALA A 492 24.81 -14.77 -14.21
N ALA A 493 25.39 -15.87 -14.71
CA ALA A 493 26.82 -15.91 -15.00
C ALA A 493 27.23 -14.83 -16.02
N ASN A 494 26.44 -14.64 -17.08
CA ASN A 494 26.68 -13.61 -18.10
C ASN A 494 26.55 -12.18 -17.55
N ILE A 495 25.53 -11.89 -16.75
CA ILE A 495 25.36 -10.57 -16.13
C ILE A 495 26.51 -10.25 -15.19
N ARG A 496 27.02 -11.24 -14.45
CA ARG A 496 28.22 -11.05 -13.62
C ARG A 496 29.42 -10.61 -14.46
N ASN A 497 29.58 -11.16 -15.67
CA ASN A 497 30.62 -10.72 -16.61
C ASN A 497 30.35 -9.32 -17.17
N ILE A 498 29.09 -8.96 -17.45
CA ILE A 498 28.72 -7.59 -17.85
C ILE A 498 29.12 -6.60 -16.75
N LEU A 499 28.83 -6.88 -15.48
CA LEU A 499 29.22 -6.02 -14.35
C LEU A 499 30.73 -5.78 -14.30
N LYS A 500 31.54 -6.83 -14.48
CA LYS A 500 33.00 -6.69 -14.57
C LYS A 500 33.41 -5.79 -15.75
N ASN A 501 32.80 -6.01 -16.91
CA ASN A 501 33.15 -5.31 -18.14
C ASN A 501 32.75 -3.82 -18.13
N VAL A 502 31.73 -3.43 -17.35
CA VAL A 502 31.39 -2.01 -17.13
C VAL A 502 32.23 -1.35 -16.04
N GLY A 503 33.20 -2.06 -15.44
CA GLY A 503 34.11 -1.55 -14.44
C GLY A 503 33.61 -1.62 -12.99
N GLU A 504 32.51 -2.34 -12.73
CA GLU A 504 32.03 -2.57 -11.37
C GLU A 504 32.70 -3.78 -10.72
N ASP A 505 32.81 -3.77 -9.39
CA ASP A 505 33.18 -4.96 -8.60
C ASP A 505 31.92 -5.82 -8.33
N PRO A 506 31.78 -7.02 -8.94
CA PRO A 506 30.61 -7.87 -8.71
C PRO A 506 30.55 -8.45 -7.29
N ASN A 507 31.60 -8.31 -6.49
CA ASN A 507 31.62 -8.71 -5.09
C ASN A 507 31.19 -7.59 -4.15
N ARG A 508 30.95 -6.37 -4.67
CA ARG A 508 30.36 -5.27 -3.89
C ARG A 508 29.04 -5.73 -3.28
N GLU A 509 28.82 -5.43 -2.00
CA GLU A 509 27.67 -5.90 -1.21
C GLU A 509 26.33 -5.77 -1.96
N GLY A 510 26.06 -4.61 -2.56
CA GLY A 510 24.82 -4.37 -3.32
C GLY A 510 24.69 -5.14 -4.64
N LEU A 511 25.80 -5.63 -5.21
CA LEU A 511 25.86 -6.32 -6.50
C LEU A 511 25.90 -7.85 -6.40
N LEU A 512 26.12 -8.41 -5.20
CA LEU A 512 26.28 -9.86 -5.02
C LEU A 512 25.13 -10.68 -5.62
N LYS A 513 23.90 -10.20 -5.47
CA LYS A 513 22.66 -10.82 -5.97
C LYS A 513 22.13 -10.17 -7.26
N THR A 514 22.79 -9.14 -7.79
CA THR A 514 22.37 -8.44 -9.01
C THR A 514 22.32 -9.36 -10.22
N PRO A 515 23.29 -10.26 -10.45
CA PRO A 515 23.24 -11.14 -11.61
C PRO A 515 22.00 -12.04 -11.63
N GLU A 516 21.62 -12.63 -10.50
CA GLU A 516 20.43 -13.46 -10.38
C GLU A 516 19.15 -12.63 -10.48
N ARG A 517 19.10 -11.45 -9.87
CA ARG A 517 17.95 -10.53 -9.99
C ARG A 517 17.73 -10.11 -11.45
N TYR A 518 18.78 -9.74 -12.15
CA TYR A 518 18.69 -9.31 -13.55
C TYR A 518 18.35 -10.48 -14.48
N ALA A 519 18.91 -11.67 -14.23
CA ALA A 519 18.55 -12.88 -14.98
C ALA A 519 17.06 -13.19 -14.88
N ARG A 520 16.48 -13.16 -13.67
CA ARG A 520 15.04 -13.32 -13.47
C ARG A 520 14.21 -12.22 -14.13
N ALA A 521 14.64 -10.97 -14.01
CA ALA A 521 13.99 -9.85 -14.69
C ALA A 521 13.97 -10.04 -16.21
N MET A 522 15.10 -10.47 -16.79
CA MET A 522 15.20 -10.71 -18.24
C MET A 522 14.28 -11.86 -18.69
N LEU A 523 14.23 -12.95 -17.93
CA LEU A 523 13.31 -14.06 -18.20
C LEU A 523 11.84 -13.61 -18.09
N PHE A 524 11.51 -12.75 -17.12
CA PHE A 524 10.17 -12.18 -17.01
C PHE A 524 9.84 -11.27 -18.21
N PHE A 525 10.76 -10.41 -18.63
CA PHE A 525 10.57 -9.54 -19.80
C PHE A 525 10.46 -10.30 -21.12
N THR A 526 10.91 -11.55 -21.14
CA THR A 526 10.93 -12.42 -22.34
C THR A 526 10.05 -13.67 -22.20
N LYS A 527 9.24 -13.79 -21.14
CA LYS A 527 8.38 -14.96 -20.89
C LYS A 527 7.36 -15.22 -22.00
N GLY A 528 7.03 -14.21 -22.79
CA GLY A 528 6.13 -14.30 -23.92
C GLY A 528 6.61 -15.26 -25.02
N TYR A 529 7.89 -15.63 -25.06
CA TYR A 529 8.39 -16.71 -25.93
C TYR A 529 7.91 -18.10 -25.49
N ASP A 530 7.62 -18.28 -24.19
CA ASP A 530 7.14 -19.53 -23.61
C ASP A 530 5.60 -19.56 -23.51
N GLU A 531 4.90 -18.48 -23.88
CA GLU A 531 3.44 -18.33 -23.81
C GLU A 531 2.79 -18.38 -25.20
N CYS A 532 1.56 -18.95 -25.26
CA CYS A 532 0.77 -19.04 -26.49
C CYS A 532 -0.56 -18.30 -26.36
N ALA A 533 -0.77 -17.29 -27.21
CA ALA A 533 -1.97 -16.46 -27.22
C ALA A 533 -3.27 -17.26 -27.41
N TRP A 534 -3.25 -18.31 -28.24
CA TRP A 534 -4.40 -19.20 -28.44
C TRP A 534 -4.82 -19.91 -27.15
N ASN A 535 -3.86 -20.48 -26.42
CA ASN A 535 -4.15 -21.19 -25.17
C ASN A 535 -4.75 -20.27 -24.10
N LEU A 536 -4.40 -18.99 -24.10
CA LEU A 536 -4.99 -18.00 -23.19
C LEU A 536 -6.40 -17.57 -23.58
N ALA A 537 -6.71 -17.58 -24.88
CA ALA A 537 -7.94 -17.05 -25.43
C ALA A 537 -9.06 -18.10 -25.59
N LYS A 538 -8.70 -19.36 -25.91
CA LYS A 538 -9.65 -20.42 -26.33
C LYS A 538 -10.84 -20.64 -25.39
N ASP A 539 -10.63 -20.52 -24.07
CA ASP A 539 -11.67 -20.81 -23.06
C ASP A 539 -12.61 -19.62 -22.79
N ALA A 540 -12.45 -18.51 -23.52
CA ALA A 540 -13.24 -17.28 -23.34
C ALA A 540 -13.73 -16.70 -24.68
N ILE A 541 -13.92 -17.58 -25.67
CA ILE A 541 -14.56 -17.25 -26.94
C ILE A 541 -16.04 -17.60 -26.83
N PHE A 542 -16.90 -16.61 -27.00
CA PHE A 542 -18.35 -16.74 -26.91
C PHE A 542 -18.98 -16.55 -28.27
N ASN A 543 -19.98 -17.38 -28.59
CA ASN A 543 -20.83 -17.15 -29.75
C ASN A 543 -21.95 -16.19 -29.34
N VAL A 544 -21.95 -14.99 -29.91
CA VAL A 544 -22.95 -13.96 -29.64
C VAL A 544 -23.43 -13.40 -30.97
N ASP A 545 -24.73 -13.18 -31.09
CA ASP A 545 -25.32 -12.41 -32.20
C ASP A 545 -25.06 -10.91 -31.97
N HIS A 546 -23.79 -10.54 -32.01
CA HIS A 546 -23.32 -9.18 -31.84
C HIS A 546 -22.56 -8.78 -33.10
N SER A 547 -23.07 -7.78 -33.80
CA SER A 547 -22.53 -7.28 -35.07
C SER A 547 -21.88 -5.90 -34.96
N GLU A 548 -21.79 -5.33 -33.75
CA GLU A 548 -21.24 -4.00 -33.52
C GLU A 548 -19.75 -4.05 -33.15
N MET A 549 -19.06 -2.92 -33.33
CA MET A 549 -17.63 -2.80 -33.02
C MET A 549 -17.38 -2.99 -31.52
N VAL A 550 -16.46 -3.90 -31.19
CA VAL A 550 -15.94 -4.05 -29.83
C VAL A 550 -14.60 -3.31 -29.75
N LEU A 551 -14.50 -2.32 -28.86
CA LEU A 551 -13.29 -1.52 -28.63
C LEU A 551 -12.85 -1.61 -27.17
N VAL A 552 -11.61 -2.06 -26.95
CA VAL A 552 -10.90 -1.91 -25.67
C VAL A 552 -9.76 -0.93 -25.87
N ARG A 553 -9.75 0.13 -25.07
CA ARG A 553 -8.78 1.22 -25.17
C ARG A 553 -7.99 1.36 -23.88
N ASP A 554 -6.84 2.05 -23.98
CA ASP A 554 -5.98 2.36 -22.83
C ASP A 554 -5.41 1.11 -22.15
N ILE A 555 -5.11 0.05 -22.92
CA ILE A 555 -4.42 -1.15 -22.41
C ILE A 555 -2.95 -0.77 -22.21
N GLU A 556 -2.51 -0.65 -20.97
CA GLU A 556 -1.10 -0.37 -20.66
C GLU A 556 -0.21 -1.55 -21.03
N VAL A 557 0.90 -1.28 -21.71
CA VAL A 557 1.88 -2.29 -22.11
C VAL A 557 3.29 -1.84 -21.80
N PHE A 558 4.13 -2.82 -21.41
CA PHE A 558 5.55 -2.65 -21.16
C PHE A 558 6.30 -3.68 -21.98
N SER A 559 7.30 -3.25 -22.74
CA SER A 559 8.09 -4.15 -23.58
C SER A 559 9.55 -3.71 -23.65
N MET A 560 10.41 -4.59 -24.15
CA MET A 560 11.85 -4.35 -24.27
C MET A 560 12.20 -4.13 -25.74
N CYS A 561 12.82 -3.00 -26.06
CA CYS A 561 13.27 -2.72 -27.41
C CYS A 561 14.41 -3.68 -27.79
N GLU A 562 14.25 -4.44 -28.87
CA GLU A 562 15.23 -5.46 -29.27
C GLU A 562 16.61 -4.89 -29.62
N HIS A 563 16.69 -3.63 -30.07
CA HIS A 563 17.94 -2.99 -30.49
C HIS A 563 18.90 -2.68 -29.33
N HIS A 564 18.35 -2.38 -28.16
CA HIS A 564 19.15 -1.88 -27.03
C HIS A 564 18.85 -2.59 -25.73
N LEU A 565 17.85 -3.47 -25.70
CA LEU A 565 17.33 -4.11 -24.49
C LEU A 565 16.96 -3.06 -23.44
N ILE A 566 16.33 -1.98 -23.88
CA ILE A 566 15.86 -0.88 -23.05
C ILE A 566 14.34 -0.82 -23.14
N PRO A 567 13.63 -0.60 -22.02
CA PRO A 567 12.18 -0.59 -22.03
C PRO A 567 11.57 0.48 -22.94
N PHE A 568 10.41 0.17 -23.50
CA PHE A 568 9.44 1.16 -23.97
C PHE A 568 8.08 0.82 -23.37
N MET A 569 7.29 1.85 -23.12
CA MET A 569 6.02 1.72 -22.42
C MET A 569 4.98 2.65 -23.01
N GLY A 570 3.73 2.23 -22.96
CA GLY A 570 2.65 3.00 -23.54
C GLY A 570 1.32 2.29 -23.48
N LYS A 571 0.45 2.67 -24.40
CA LYS A 571 -0.94 2.21 -24.45
C LYS A 571 -1.27 1.60 -25.79
N VAL A 572 -2.04 0.52 -25.75
CA VAL A 572 -2.60 -0.16 -26.92
C VAL A 572 -4.12 -0.04 -26.88
N HIS A 573 -4.71 0.19 -28.05
CA HIS A 573 -6.13 0.22 -28.29
C HIS A 573 -6.43 -0.88 -29.30
N ILE A 574 -7.33 -1.80 -28.97
CA ILE A 574 -7.70 -2.94 -29.80
C ILE A 574 -9.19 -2.86 -30.08
N ALA A 575 -9.55 -2.78 -31.36
CA ALA A 575 -10.93 -2.91 -31.81
C ALA A 575 -11.05 -4.05 -32.83
N TYR A 576 -12.20 -4.71 -32.84
CA TYR A 576 -12.54 -5.67 -33.88
C TYR A 576 -14.04 -5.65 -34.17
N MET A 577 -14.40 -6.07 -35.38
CA MET A 577 -15.78 -6.22 -35.82
C MET A 577 -16.15 -7.71 -35.77
N PRO A 578 -16.97 -8.16 -34.82
CA PRO A 578 -17.26 -9.58 -34.64
C PRO A 578 -17.88 -10.22 -35.89
N ASN A 579 -17.67 -11.53 -36.00
CA ASN A 579 -18.33 -12.39 -37.00
C ASN A 579 -18.89 -13.63 -36.29
N GLY A 580 -19.91 -13.41 -35.45
CA GLY A 580 -20.52 -14.44 -34.60
C GLY A 580 -19.67 -14.90 -33.41
N ARG A 581 -18.44 -14.40 -33.25
CA ARG A 581 -17.54 -14.71 -32.13
C ARG A 581 -17.03 -13.45 -31.44
N VAL A 582 -17.11 -13.45 -30.12
CA VAL A 582 -16.66 -12.37 -29.23
C VAL A 582 -15.67 -12.95 -28.22
N LEU A 583 -14.62 -12.19 -27.91
CA LEU A 583 -13.63 -12.53 -26.88
C LEU A 583 -13.90 -11.74 -25.60
N GLY A 584 -13.77 -12.39 -24.44
CA GLY A 584 -13.79 -11.70 -23.16
C GLY A 584 -12.76 -10.56 -23.09
N LEU A 585 -13.18 -9.38 -22.63
CA LEU A 585 -12.38 -8.14 -22.71
C LEU A 585 -10.99 -8.27 -22.08
N SER A 586 -10.88 -8.98 -20.95
CA SER A 586 -9.61 -9.20 -20.25
C SER A 586 -8.60 -10.05 -21.06
N LYS A 587 -9.05 -10.81 -22.06
CA LYS A 587 -8.17 -11.64 -22.89
C LYS A 587 -7.49 -10.84 -24.00
N LEU A 588 -8.08 -9.75 -24.47
CA LEU A 588 -7.40 -8.85 -25.42
C LEU A 588 -6.15 -8.23 -24.79
N ALA A 589 -6.24 -7.81 -23.52
CA ALA A 589 -5.09 -7.34 -22.76
C ALA A 589 -4.03 -8.43 -22.58
N ARG A 590 -4.44 -9.67 -22.29
CA ARG A 590 -3.50 -10.81 -22.18
C ARG A 590 -2.82 -11.14 -23.51
N ILE A 591 -3.53 -11.06 -24.64
CA ILE A 591 -2.92 -11.22 -25.96
C ILE A 591 -1.85 -10.16 -26.19
N ALA A 592 -2.14 -8.89 -25.86
CA ALA A 592 -1.14 -7.82 -25.94
C ALA A 592 0.10 -8.11 -25.08
N GLU A 593 -0.11 -8.60 -23.84
CA GLU A 593 0.96 -8.94 -22.91
C GLU A 593 1.88 -10.07 -23.41
N VAL A 594 1.33 -11.15 -24.00
CA VAL A 594 2.13 -12.26 -24.56
C VAL A 594 3.17 -11.75 -25.56
N TYR A 595 2.76 -10.85 -26.47
CA TYR A 595 3.68 -10.30 -27.46
C TYR A 595 4.57 -9.21 -26.87
N ALA A 596 4.07 -8.40 -25.93
CA ALA A 596 4.86 -7.37 -25.27
C ALA A 596 6.01 -7.95 -24.44
N ARG A 597 5.84 -9.17 -23.89
CA ARG A 597 6.87 -9.94 -23.16
C ARG A 597 7.81 -10.71 -24.07
N ARG A 598 8.18 -10.11 -25.20
CA ARG A 598 9.25 -10.55 -26.11
C ARG A 598 10.16 -9.36 -26.38
N LEU A 599 11.31 -9.60 -26.99
CA LEU A 599 12.07 -8.50 -27.57
C LEU A 599 11.31 -7.98 -28.79
N GLN A 600 11.07 -6.67 -28.81
CA GLN A 600 10.12 -6.08 -29.74
C GLN A 600 10.62 -4.80 -30.39
N VAL A 601 10.01 -4.52 -31.54
CA VAL A 601 9.88 -3.21 -32.17
C VAL A 601 8.39 -2.89 -32.19
N GLN A 602 8.01 -1.62 -31.91
CA GLN A 602 6.62 -1.24 -31.67
C GLN A 602 5.70 -1.60 -32.84
N GLU A 603 6.17 -1.41 -34.07
CA GLU A 603 5.50 -1.74 -35.32
C GLU A 603 5.15 -3.23 -35.39
N ARG A 604 6.12 -4.09 -35.06
CA ARG A 604 5.95 -5.55 -35.06
C ARG A 604 4.98 -5.98 -33.95
N LEU A 605 5.12 -5.41 -32.76
CA LEU A 605 4.21 -5.68 -31.65
C LEU A 605 2.77 -5.34 -32.02
N THR A 606 2.55 -4.15 -32.60
CA THR A 606 1.23 -3.70 -33.06
C THR A 606 0.64 -4.69 -34.09
N GLN A 607 1.46 -5.14 -35.03
CA GLN A 607 1.04 -6.11 -36.05
C GLN A 607 0.74 -7.49 -35.48
N GLN A 608 1.59 -8.01 -34.57
CA GLN A 608 1.43 -9.32 -33.97
C GLN A 608 0.15 -9.41 -33.14
N ILE A 609 -0.19 -8.34 -32.40
CA ILE A 609 -1.45 -8.27 -31.65
C ILE A 609 -2.65 -8.32 -32.59
N ALA A 610 -2.64 -7.50 -33.65
CA ALA A 610 -3.72 -7.46 -34.62
C ALA A 610 -3.92 -8.83 -35.28
N GLN A 611 -2.83 -9.46 -35.72
CA GLN A 611 -2.85 -10.77 -36.37
C GLN A 611 -3.33 -11.87 -35.43
N ALA A 612 -2.91 -11.86 -34.16
CA ALA A 612 -3.35 -12.85 -33.18
C ALA A 612 -4.86 -12.78 -32.93
N VAL A 613 -5.42 -11.57 -32.78
CA VAL A 613 -6.86 -11.38 -32.62
C VAL A 613 -7.61 -11.83 -33.87
N ASP A 614 -7.09 -11.49 -35.05
CA ASP A 614 -7.63 -11.91 -36.35
C ASP A 614 -7.65 -13.44 -36.47
N ASP A 615 -6.56 -14.12 -36.09
CA ASP A 615 -6.45 -15.57 -36.15
C ASP A 615 -7.32 -16.30 -35.15
N ILE A 616 -7.44 -15.77 -33.94
CA ILE A 616 -8.25 -16.37 -32.87
C ILE A 616 -9.75 -16.25 -33.20
N LEU A 617 -10.20 -15.05 -33.56
CA LEU A 617 -11.64 -14.75 -33.67
C LEU A 617 -12.18 -14.84 -35.10
N LYS A 618 -11.32 -14.81 -36.13
CA LYS A 618 -11.70 -14.62 -37.55
C LYS A 618 -12.82 -13.57 -37.69
N PRO A 619 -12.61 -12.35 -37.15
CA PRO A 619 -13.58 -11.27 -37.20
C PRO A 619 -13.69 -10.72 -38.64
N GLN A 620 -14.64 -9.81 -38.88
CA GLN A 620 -14.71 -9.11 -40.16
C GLN A 620 -13.50 -8.18 -40.37
N GLY A 621 -12.85 -7.76 -39.29
CA GLY A 621 -11.56 -7.08 -39.28
C GLY A 621 -11.15 -6.66 -37.87
N VAL A 622 -9.90 -6.26 -37.72
CA VAL A 622 -9.27 -5.78 -36.48
C VAL A 622 -8.54 -4.46 -36.75
N VAL A 623 -8.52 -3.56 -35.76
CA VAL A 623 -7.62 -2.41 -35.72
C VAL A 623 -6.91 -2.36 -34.37
N VAL A 624 -5.59 -2.19 -34.41
CA VAL A 624 -4.75 -1.99 -33.23
C VAL A 624 -3.99 -0.69 -33.40
N VAL A 625 -4.10 0.21 -32.44
CA VAL A 625 -3.31 1.45 -32.37
C VAL A 625 -2.51 1.43 -31.09
N MET A 626 -1.21 1.72 -31.20
CA MET A 626 -0.30 1.76 -30.06
C MET A 626 0.41 3.09 -30.03
N GLU A 627 0.50 3.69 -28.84
CA GLU A 627 1.30 4.88 -28.59
C GLU A 627 2.28 4.59 -27.47
N SER A 628 3.57 4.91 -27.62
CA SER A 628 4.58 4.61 -26.59
C SER A 628 5.73 5.60 -26.54
N ALA A 629 6.28 5.74 -25.32
CA ALA A 629 7.54 6.42 -25.06
C ALA A 629 8.67 5.39 -24.99
N HIS A 630 9.75 5.67 -25.73
CA HIS A 630 10.90 4.76 -25.84
C HIS A 630 12.03 5.23 -24.94
N MET A 631 12.39 4.45 -23.91
CA MET A 631 13.42 4.90 -22.97
C MET A 631 14.80 5.02 -23.63
N CYS A 632 15.05 4.31 -24.73
CA CYS A 632 16.26 4.47 -25.52
C CYS A 632 16.38 5.86 -26.18
N MET A 633 15.27 6.58 -26.37
CA MET A 633 15.23 7.97 -26.85
C MET A 633 15.14 8.98 -25.70
N VAL A 634 14.57 8.59 -24.56
CA VAL A 634 14.35 9.46 -23.40
C VAL A 634 15.60 9.58 -22.52
N MET A 635 16.22 8.45 -22.17
CA MET A 635 17.27 8.40 -21.13
C MET A 635 18.69 8.50 -21.70
N ARG A 636 18.87 8.18 -22.98
CA ARG A 636 20.19 8.17 -23.67
C ARG A 636 20.05 8.68 -25.09
N GLY A 637 21.19 8.92 -25.74
CA GLY A 637 21.23 9.43 -27.11
C GLY A 637 20.66 10.85 -27.20
N ILE A 638 19.56 11.03 -27.93
CA ILE A 638 18.96 12.36 -28.21
C ILE A 638 18.14 12.94 -27.05
N GLN A 639 17.82 12.14 -26.03
CA GLN A 639 17.19 12.54 -24.76
C GLN A 639 15.90 13.37 -24.91
N LYS A 640 14.94 12.91 -25.72
CA LYS A 640 13.66 13.59 -25.95
C LYS A 640 12.57 13.04 -25.03
N THR A 641 12.44 13.67 -23.86
CA THR A 641 11.51 13.26 -22.79
C THR A 641 10.03 13.36 -23.16
N SER A 642 9.67 14.22 -24.12
CA SER A 642 8.28 14.42 -24.55
C SER A 642 7.93 13.66 -25.84
N SER A 643 8.85 12.88 -26.42
CA SER A 643 8.61 12.18 -27.68
C SER A 643 7.77 10.93 -27.46
N MET A 644 6.71 10.79 -28.25
CA MET A 644 5.86 9.60 -28.29
C MET A 644 5.75 9.11 -29.74
N THR A 645 5.73 7.79 -29.91
CA THR A 645 5.61 7.14 -31.21
C THR A 645 4.25 6.45 -31.29
N THR A 646 3.49 6.74 -32.35
CA THR A 646 2.19 6.09 -32.62
C THR A 646 2.31 5.15 -33.82
N THR A 647 1.84 3.93 -33.67
CA THR A 647 1.77 2.90 -34.72
C THR A 647 0.34 2.38 -34.82
N ALA A 648 -0.07 1.94 -36.02
CA ALA A 648 -1.38 1.35 -36.23
C ALA A 648 -1.29 0.17 -37.19
N CYS A 649 -2.03 -0.89 -36.89
CA CYS A 649 -2.25 -2.03 -37.78
C CYS A 649 -3.75 -2.24 -37.97
N ARG A 650 -4.18 -2.45 -39.22
CA ARG A 650 -5.59 -2.66 -39.59
C ARG A 650 -5.70 -3.96 -40.37
N THR A 651 -6.80 -4.68 -40.27
CA THR A 651 -7.15 -5.87 -41.08
C THR A 651 -8.62 -5.80 -41.51
N GLY A 652 -8.99 -6.60 -42.52
CA GLY A 652 -10.40 -6.78 -42.91
C GLY A 652 -11.17 -5.49 -43.22
N ILE A 653 -12.36 -5.35 -42.63
CA ILE A 653 -13.28 -4.22 -42.85
C ILE A 653 -12.67 -2.87 -42.47
N PHE A 654 -11.77 -2.80 -41.48
CA PHE A 654 -11.06 -1.57 -41.09
C PHE A 654 -10.08 -1.05 -42.16
N LYS A 655 -9.63 -1.90 -43.11
CA LYS A 655 -8.88 -1.43 -44.29
C LYS A 655 -9.78 -0.98 -45.44
N LYS A 656 -11.00 -1.54 -45.52
CA LYS A 656 -11.85 -1.47 -46.73
C LYS A 656 -13.00 -0.48 -46.61
N ASN A 657 -13.51 -0.23 -45.41
CA ASN A 657 -14.65 0.62 -45.15
C ASN A 657 -14.23 1.86 -44.33
N LYS A 658 -14.38 3.03 -44.93
CA LYS A 658 -13.99 4.31 -44.34
C LYS A 658 -14.88 4.69 -43.16
N ASP A 659 -16.17 4.38 -43.22
CA ASP A 659 -17.13 4.74 -42.17
C ASP A 659 -16.83 4.01 -40.86
N VAL A 660 -16.41 2.75 -40.94
CA VAL A 660 -16.00 1.95 -39.77
C VAL A 660 -14.71 2.49 -39.15
N GLU A 661 -13.76 2.94 -39.97
CA GLU A 661 -12.55 3.61 -39.46
C GLU A 661 -12.89 4.95 -38.81
N GLU A 662 -13.79 5.76 -39.40
CA GLU A 662 -14.24 7.03 -38.82
C GLU A 662 -14.97 6.82 -37.49
N GLN A 663 -15.80 5.77 -37.39
CA GLN A 663 -16.43 5.36 -36.13
C GLN A 663 -15.38 5.03 -35.05
N PHE A 664 -14.34 4.25 -35.39
CA PHE A 664 -13.25 3.96 -34.47
C PHE A 664 -12.51 5.23 -34.00
N GLN A 665 -12.17 6.13 -34.94
CA GLN A 665 -11.52 7.40 -34.62
C GLN A 665 -12.38 8.30 -33.73
N PHE A 666 -13.70 8.32 -33.96
CA PHE A 666 -14.65 9.03 -33.11
C PHE A 666 -14.65 8.46 -31.69
N LEU A 667 -14.76 7.13 -31.55
CA LEU A 667 -14.77 6.46 -30.25
C LEU A 667 -13.47 6.67 -29.46
N LEU A 668 -12.32 6.76 -30.12
CA LEU A 668 -11.04 7.08 -29.47
C LEU A 668 -11.00 8.51 -28.89
N LYS A 669 -11.71 9.47 -29.51
CA LYS A 669 -11.64 10.90 -29.13
C LYS A 669 -12.58 11.32 -28.00
N LEU A 670 -13.61 10.52 -27.67
CA LEU A 670 -14.68 10.86 -26.74
C LEU A 670 -14.26 11.21 -25.28
N ARG A 671 -12.97 11.14 -24.91
CA ARG A 671 -12.47 11.50 -23.58
C ARG A 671 -11.47 12.66 -23.53
N GLN A 672 -11.11 13.30 -24.66
CA GLN A 672 -10.26 14.50 -24.59
C GLN A 672 -11.00 15.73 -24.02
N THR A 673 -12.30 15.61 -23.74
CA THR A 673 -13.19 16.69 -23.26
C THR A 673 -13.88 16.39 -21.93
N ALA A 674 -13.45 15.40 -21.14
CA ALA A 674 -14.08 15.02 -19.87
C ALA A 674 -13.11 15.07 -18.69
#